data_AF-A0A356F8H8-F1
#
_entry.id   AF-A0A356F8H8-F1
#
_cell.length_a   1.000
_cell.length_b   1.000
_cell.length_c   1.000
_cell.angle_alpha   90.00
_cell.angle_beta   90.00
_cell.angle_gamma   90.00
#
_symmetry.space_group_name_H-M   'P 1'
#
loop_
_entity.id
_entity.type
_entity.pdbx_description
1 polymer ?
#
loop_
_entity_poly.entity_id
_entity_poly.type
_entity_poly.pdbx_seq_one_letter_code
_entity_poly.pdbx_strand_id
1 'polypeptide(L)'
;MVRGRGNNHCQLFPRKLLPDPSFTLRPILIIEESEELMNTRMILPTVKTTGNRKPLLVALSIALLLVAGSILLMSSDDMIGPDRTVKAAVSDPGRSAPSTGREAQKASRTEPRPVNEKKTHGLGYSRGDFLRYRFERQRDVTISAMATPGVEAQSLNLVDSTSGILSLRVYEELESGWALGFEFSEVKTIVKSGELGNPRSNESLQEEMNTEVLVLVESSGRFAKVVFPASAGPDARNSMKDLLAHFQVILPDDHTKTEWEVEEEDTTGTYLASYRKNSIDNLVRLLKTRLGYTYVETPEATGESLDSMTESSGQTEIQLDPHPVSILAQQRLSIELNGLAQGVSSMITCLFERVDTSRKTYPSSAPATKHLLAATGTNLNADTEQGAGKLSLAADLPDTVEILRNIRIIIAESGIRSIDATTAMAQLVEAMKRDDKAVAAALDKLAEDSCGKDEAAILIGAMGAAGTSAAQEALQRIITSESSPFERRETALFAFAQVKSPIEGIDETLRNAYEEKGEIWNTSLLLLGAIGDRVRDTDPGRFDGTADFLLEAYKAAGERGERAAALESIGNLGLEETPPEIARAYADSSDRIRRAAVRSLRKTFDSAAEEILSHAFNTDPSETVRAAAAKILAEFPHETDDHFLRAALPGESSTQVRRELLAGLARRDPADGSARDLVEWIAGNDPSNNIREHAENLLRQ
;
A
#
# COMPACT_ATOMS: atom_id res chain seq x y z
N MET A 1 34.94 32.35 -46.69
CA MET A 1 35.22 32.35 -45.23
C MET A 1 34.26 31.36 -44.60
N VAL A 2 34.69 30.10 -44.35
CA VAL A 2 35.11 29.58 -43.03
C VAL A 2 33.99 29.79 -42.00
N ARG A 3 33.30 28.83 -41.37
CA ARG A 3 33.21 27.36 -41.18
C ARG A 3 31.79 27.15 -40.59
N GLY A 4 31.04 26.06 -40.66
CA GLY A 4 31.24 24.70 -41.14
C GLY A 4 30.26 23.76 -40.40
N ARG A 5 29.42 23.07 -41.19
CA ARG A 5 28.83 21.70 -41.01
C ARG A 5 27.88 21.41 -39.82
N GLY A 6 26.80 20.62 -40.00
CA GLY A 6 26.43 19.80 -41.16
C GLY A 6 25.02 19.18 -41.08
N ASN A 7 24.58 18.80 -42.28
CA ASN A 7 23.26 18.39 -42.72
C ASN A 7 22.88 16.93 -42.40
N ASN A 8 21.55 16.73 -42.29
CA ASN A 8 20.80 15.53 -42.67
C ASN A 8 20.95 15.22 -44.16
N HIS A 9 21.04 13.93 -44.56
CA HIS A 9 20.59 13.50 -45.89
C HIS A 9 20.05 12.05 -45.91
N CYS A 10 18.78 11.95 -46.30
CA CYS A 10 18.17 10.76 -46.91
C CYS A 10 18.67 10.59 -48.35
N GLN A 11 18.79 9.34 -48.83
CA GLN A 11 18.68 9.03 -50.26
C GLN A 11 17.97 7.68 -50.50
N LEU A 12 16.96 7.75 -51.36
CA LEU A 12 16.27 6.67 -52.08
C LEU A 12 17.05 6.30 -53.35
N PHE A 13 17.03 5.03 -53.79
CA PHE A 13 17.05 4.65 -55.21
C PHE A 13 16.42 3.26 -55.45
N PRO A 14 15.65 3.03 -56.53
CA PRO A 14 15.07 1.73 -56.90
C PRO A 14 15.71 1.11 -58.17
N ARG A 15 15.57 -0.21 -58.39
CA ARG A 15 15.44 -0.84 -59.73
C ARG A 15 15.06 -2.33 -59.66
N LYS A 16 14.02 -2.70 -60.43
CA LYS A 16 13.55 -4.06 -60.77
C LYS A 16 14.36 -4.64 -61.95
N LEU A 17 14.52 -5.97 -61.98
CA LEU A 17 14.60 -6.81 -63.20
C LEU A 17 14.09 -8.22 -62.83
N LEU A 18 13.19 -8.76 -63.66
CA LEU A 18 12.40 -10.01 -63.55
C LEU A 18 13.13 -11.22 -64.26
N PRO A 19 12.51 -12.39 -64.54
CA PRO A 19 12.72 -13.67 -63.82
C PRO A 19 13.19 -14.82 -64.77
N ASP A 20 13.33 -16.05 -64.27
CA ASP A 20 13.26 -17.25 -65.13
C ASP A 20 12.51 -18.41 -64.40
N PRO A 21 11.66 -19.20 -65.09
CA PRO A 21 10.63 -20.05 -64.51
C PRO A 21 10.97 -21.54 -64.59
N SER A 22 10.46 -22.34 -63.65
CA SER A 22 10.22 -23.76 -63.95
C SER A 22 9.11 -24.36 -63.05
N PHE A 23 8.22 -25.08 -63.72
CA PHE A 23 7.20 -26.05 -63.24
C PHE A 23 5.80 -25.58 -62.74
N THR A 24 4.92 -25.36 -63.73
CA THR A 24 3.55 -25.93 -63.98
C THR A 24 2.81 -26.69 -62.85
N LEU A 25 1.59 -26.27 -62.41
CA LEU A 25 0.20 -26.64 -62.84
C LEU A 25 -0.11 -28.16 -62.79
N ARG A 26 -1.21 -28.75 -62.28
CA ARG A 26 -2.57 -28.43 -61.70
C ARG A 26 -3.20 -29.84 -61.30
N PRO A 27 -4.51 -30.08 -61.06
CA PRO A 27 -5.44 -29.66 -60.00
C PRO A 27 -6.35 -30.81 -59.40
N ILE A 28 -7.08 -30.50 -58.31
CA ILE A 28 -8.46 -30.88 -57.91
C ILE A 28 -8.99 -32.32 -58.14
N LEU A 29 -9.51 -32.93 -57.07
CA LEU A 29 -10.75 -33.74 -57.11
C LEU A 29 -11.52 -33.65 -55.78
N ILE A 30 -12.79 -33.26 -55.90
CA ILE A 30 -13.86 -33.20 -54.89
C ILE A 30 -14.57 -34.56 -54.89
N ILE A 31 -14.95 -35.08 -53.72
CA ILE A 31 -16.12 -35.96 -53.54
C ILE A 31 -16.89 -35.47 -52.30
N GLU A 32 -18.19 -35.28 -52.51
CA GLU A 32 -19.24 -34.86 -51.57
C GLU A 32 -19.96 -36.07 -50.91
N GLU A 33 -20.79 -35.73 -49.91
CA GLU A 33 -21.93 -36.48 -49.30
C GLU A 33 -21.62 -37.58 -48.25
N SER A 34 -22.28 -37.68 -47.08
CA SER A 34 -23.62 -37.20 -46.67
C SER A 34 -23.81 -36.99 -45.15
N GLU A 35 -24.63 -35.98 -44.83
CA GLU A 35 -25.60 -35.78 -43.74
C GLU A 35 -25.71 -36.81 -42.58
N GLU A 36 -25.44 -36.35 -41.35
CA GLU A 36 -26.33 -36.47 -40.18
C GLU A 36 -25.78 -35.67 -38.99
N LEU A 37 -26.37 -34.50 -38.69
CA LEU A 37 -26.47 -33.81 -37.38
C LEU A 37 -26.70 -32.30 -37.59
N MET A 38 -27.88 -31.95 -38.12
CA MET A 38 -28.48 -30.64 -37.87
C MET A 38 -29.20 -30.65 -36.52
N ASN A 39 -29.18 -29.49 -35.86
CA ASN A 39 -30.02 -29.01 -34.75
C ASN A 39 -29.54 -29.26 -33.31
N THR A 40 -28.60 -28.42 -32.86
CA THR A 40 -28.91 -27.46 -31.78
C THR A 40 -28.07 -26.20 -31.94
N ARG A 41 -28.67 -25.11 -32.43
CA ARG A 41 -28.04 -23.78 -32.43
C ARG A 41 -27.85 -23.35 -30.98
N MET A 42 -26.60 -23.38 -30.52
CA MET A 42 -26.17 -22.78 -29.26
C MET A 42 -26.20 -21.26 -29.44
N ILE A 43 -27.26 -20.61 -28.96
CA ILE A 43 -27.27 -19.16 -28.74
C ILE A 43 -26.39 -18.94 -27.50
N LEU A 44 -25.09 -18.74 -27.72
CA LEU A 44 -24.22 -18.11 -26.74
C LEU A 44 -24.68 -16.65 -26.62
N PRO A 45 -25.12 -16.16 -25.45
CA PRO A 45 -25.10 -14.73 -25.23
C PRO A 45 -23.64 -14.29 -25.25
N THR A 46 -23.25 -13.62 -26.34
CA THR A 46 -22.09 -12.74 -26.37
C THR A 46 -22.22 -11.75 -25.23
N VAL A 47 -21.55 -12.04 -24.10
CA VAL A 47 -21.24 -11.03 -23.09
C VAL A 47 -20.30 -10.06 -23.78
N LYS A 48 -20.85 -8.95 -24.28
CA LYS A 48 -20.06 -7.75 -24.57
C LYS A 48 -19.36 -7.39 -23.26
N THR A 49 -18.05 -7.60 -23.20
CA THR A 49 -17.19 -7.05 -22.15
C THR A 49 -17.28 -5.53 -22.25
N THR A 50 -18.20 -4.95 -21.49
CA THR A 50 -18.21 -3.52 -21.18
C THR A 50 -16.94 -3.20 -20.39
N GLY A 51 -16.27 -2.11 -20.74
CA GLY A 51 -14.92 -1.77 -20.27
C GLY A 51 -14.75 -1.91 -18.76
N ASN A 52 -13.67 -2.57 -18.37
CA ASN A 52 -13.31 -2.87 -16.98
C ASN A 52 -13.09 -1.58 -16.17
N ARG A 53 -14.15 -1.13 -15.48
CA ARG A 53 -14.13 -0.04 -14.47
C ARG A 53 -14.06 -0.55 -13.03
N LYS A 54 -14.28 -1.86 -12.81
CA LYS A 54 -14.42 -2.52 -11.50
C LYS A 54 -13.16 -2.52 -10.61
N PRO A 55 -11.95 -2.79 -11.13
CA PRO A 55 -10.77 -2.88 -10.26
C PRO A 55 -10.12 -1.51 -9.99
N LEU A 56 -10.48 -0.49 -10.78
CA LEU A 56 -9.96 0.88 -10.72
C LEU A 56 -10.30 1.61 -9.40
N LEU A 57 -11.53 1.47 -8.90
CA LEU A 57 -11.98 2.19 -7.70
C LEU A 57 -11.33 1.64 -6.44
N VAL A 58 -11.12 0.32 -6.39
CA VAL A 58 -10.37 -0.36 -5.33
C VAL A 58 -8.90 0.06 -5.37
N ALA A 59 -8.28 0.13 -6.57
CA ALA A 59 -6.92 0.60 -6.75
C ALA A 59 -6.73 2.07 -6.35
N LEU A 60 -7.70 2.94 -6.65
CA LEU A 60 -7.68 4.36 -6.31
C LEU A 60 -7.80 4.58 -4.79
N SER A 61 -8.65 3.78 -4.11
CA SER A 61 -8.76 3.77 -2.65
C SER A 61 -7.49 3.26 -1.97
N ILE A 62 -6.85 2.22 -2.51
CA ILE A 62 -5.57 1.68 -2.01
C ILE A 62 -4.43 2.70 -2.26
N ALA A 63 -4.40 3.36 -3.42
CA ALA A 63 -3.42 4.41 -3.72
C ALA A 63 -3.59 5.65 -2.83
N LEU A 64 -4.82 6.03 -2.49
CA LEU A 64 -5.11 7.08 -1.50
C LEU A 64 -4.59 6.74 -0.10
N LEU A 65 -4.66 5.46 0.29
CA LEU A 65 -4.16 4.98 1.58
C LEU A 65 -2.63 4.92 1.65
N LEU A 66 -1.95 4.55 0.54
CA LEU A 66 -0.48 4.51 0.46
C LEU A 66 0.17 5.89 0.33
N VAL A 67 -0.58 6.89 -0.12
CA VAL A 67 -0.11 8.27 -0.32
C VAL A 67 -0.77 9.24 0.70
N ALA A 68 -1.32 8.70 1.79
CA ALA A 68 -1.87 9.46 2.91
C ALA A 68 -0.75 10.28 3.56
N GLY A 69 -0.58 11.50 3.05
CA GLY A 69 0.48 12.46 3.39
C GLY A 69 0.78 13.46 2.27
N SER A 70 0.67 13.07 1.00
CA SER A 70 1.12 13.92 -0.14
C SER A 70 0.02 14.38 -1.11
N ILE A 71 -1.20 13.79 -1.10
CA ILE A 71 -2.26 14.14 -2.07
C ILE A 71 -3.08 15.41 -1.69
N LEU A 72 -2.94 15.93 -0.47
CA LEU A 72 -3.85 16.98 0.04
C LEU A 72 -3.30 18.39 -0.05
N LEU A 73 -3.19 18.92 -1.26
CA LEU A 73 -2.91 20.34 -1.46
C LEU A 73 -3.83 21.01 -2.49
N MET A 74 -5.09 20.61 -2.58
CA MET A 74 -6.02 21.23 -3.53
C MET A 74 -7.22 21.89 -2.86
N SER A 75 -6.98 23.05 -2.24
CA SER A 75 -8.02 24.06 -2.06
C SER A 75 -7.82 25.22 -3.04
N SER A 76 -8.95 25.80 -3.43
CA SER A 76 -9.15 26.75 -4.51
C SER A 76 -9.01 28.19 -4.02
N ASP A 77 -8.01 28.90 -4.52
CA ASP A 77 -8.01 30.37 -4.59
C ASP A 77 -7.45 30.76 -5.96
N ASP A 78 -8.34 30.87 -6.95
CA ASP A 78 -8.21 31.78 -8.11
C ASP A 78 -9.36 31.53 -9.10
N MET A 79 -10.60 31.74 -8.64
CA MET A 79 -11.77 31.85 -9.54
C MET A 79 -12.64 33.05 -9.17
N ILE A 80 -12.03 34.21 -8.83
CA ILE A 80 -12.73 35.50 -8.88
C ILE A 80 -11.76 36.56 -9.44
N GLY A 81 -11.92 36.89 -10.72
CA GLY A 81 -11.24 38.03 -11.35
C GLY A 81 -11.68 39.39 -10.75
N PRO A 82 -10.88 40.45 -10.96
CA PRO A 82 -10.84 41.59 -10.07
C PRO A 82 -11.90 42.62 -10.42
N ASP A 83 -12.68 43.05 -9.44
CA ASP A 83 -13.24 44.39 -9.46
C ASP A 83 -13.50 44.91 -8.04
N ARG A 84 -12.59 45.74 -7.54
CA ARG A 84 -12.91 46.95 -6.77
C ARG A 84 -11.66 47.72 -6.39
N THR A 85 -11.46 48.80 -7.13
CA THR A 85 -10.67 49.98 -6.77
C THR A 85 -11.16 50.60 -5.46
N VAL A 86 -10.31 50.77 -4.44
CA VAL A 86 -10.32 51.96 -3.56
C VAL A 86 -8.90 52.27 -3.06
N LYS A 87 -8.58 53.57 -3.12
CA LYS A 87 -7.33 54.28 -2.81
C LYS A 87 -6.94 54.30 -1.32
N ALA A 88 -5.64 54.30 -1.03
CA ALA A 88 -4.99 55.08 0.05
C ALA A 88 -3.49 55.23 -0.30
N ALA A 89 -3.00 56.40 -0.72
CA ALA A 89 -2.63 57.58 0.09
C ALA A 89 -1.31 57.40 0.87
N VAL A 90 -0.25 57.84 0.20
CA VAL A 90 1.06 58.37 0.65
C VAL A 90 1.11 58.85 2.10
N SER A 91 2.14 58.43 2.85
CA SER A 91 3.05 59.34 3.59
C SER A 91 4.23 58.60 4.23
N ASP A 92 5.42 58.92 3.72
CA ASP A 92 6.70 58.90 4.45
C ASP A 92 6.90 60.33 5.02
N PRO A 93 7.49 60.51 6.21
CA PRO A 93 8.89 60.96 6.21
C PRO A 93 9.73 60.43 7.38
N GLY A 94 10.99 60.08 7.08
CA GLY A 94 11.96 59.59 8.06
C GLY A 94 12.64 60.64 8.94
N ARG A 95 13.60 60.16 9.76
CA ARG A 95 14.96 60.72 9.96
C ARG A 95 15.77 60.02 11.07
N SER A 96 17.06 59.88 10.76
CA SER A 96 18.26 59.98 11.61
C SER A 96 18.67 58.85 12.58
N ALA A 97 19.84 58.28 12.25
CA ALA A 97 20.80 57.50 13.05
C ALA A 97 21.43 58.33 14.23
N PRO A 98 22.32 57.79 15.12
CA PRO A 98 23.64 57.29 14.71
C PRO A 98 24.22 56.09 15.48
N SER A 99 25.33 55.63 14.91
CA SER A 99 26.29 54.58 15.26
C SER A 99 26.99 54.66 16.63
N THR A 100 27.26 53.50 17.23
CA THR A 100 28.45 53.09 18.02
C THR A 100 28.43 51.55 18.07
N GLY A 101 29.47 50.72 18.07
CA GLY A 101 30.93 50.81 18.05
C GLY A 101 31.43 49.35 18.01
N ARG A 102 32.47 49.06 17.22
CA ARG A 102 33.15 47.75 17.12
C ARG A 102 33.99 47.50 18.37
N GLU A 103 33.91 46.30 18.95
CA GLU A 103 35.06 45.66 19.62
C GLU A 103 35.08 44.15 19.34
N ALA A 104 36.22 43.69 18.84
CA ALA A 104 36.51 42.31 18.52
C ALA A 104 37.15 41.61 19.71
N GLN A 105 36.60 40.48 20.14
CA GLN A 105 37.26 39.59 21.12
C GLN A 105 37.80 38.33 20.45
N LYS A 106 39.10 38.13 20.66
CA LYS A 106 39.94 37.01 20.24
C LYS A 106 39.35 35.65 20.65
N ALA A 107 39.21 34.76 19.67
CA ALA A 107 39.04 33.33 19.91
C ALA A 107 40.35 32.71 20.43
N SER A 108 40.31 32.16 21.64
CA SER A 108 41.40 31.35 22.20
C SER A 108 41.28 29.92 21.71
N ARG A 109 42.28 29.48 20.94
CA ARG A 109 42.52 28.09 20.53
C ARG A 109 42.70 27.23 21.80
N THR A 110 41.87 26.21 21.98
CA THR A 110 42.07 25.20 23.03
C THR A 110 42.42 23.88 22.34
N GLU A 111 43.58 23.34 22.67
CA GLU A 111 44.11 22.07 22.14
C GLU A 111 43.20 20.88 22.51
N PRO A 112 43.11 19.84 21.66
CA PRO A 112 42.34 18.63 21.97
C PRO A 112 43.04 17.83 23.07
N ARG A 113 42.33 17.63 24.19
CA ARG A 113 42.73 16.68 25.25
C ARG A 113 42.43 15.24 24.81
N PRO A 114 43.24 14.26 25.25
CA PRO A 114 43.12 12.87 24.82
C PRO A 114 41.80 12.27 25.32
N VAL A 115 41.08 11.60 24.41
CA VAL A 115 39.86 10.85 24.71
C VAL A 115 40.25 9.67 25.59
N ASN A 116 39.79 9.70 26.84
CA ASN A 116 39.89 8.59 27.77
C ASN A 116 38.92 7.51 27.26
N GLU A 117 39.42 6.31 26.96
CA GLU A 117 38.63 5.12 26.58
C GLU A 117 37.69 4.71 27.73
N LYS A 118 36.59 5.44 27.89
CA LYS A 118 35.38 4.92 28.52
C LYS A 118 34.61 4.19 27.44
N LYS A 119 34.20 2.95 27.74
CA LYS A 119 33.28 2.14 26.93
C LYS A 119 32.09 3.00 26.47
N THR A 120 32.16 3.58 25.28
CA THR A 120 31.00 4.22 24.64
C THR A 120 30.22 3.10 23.98
N HIS A 121 29.23 2.58 24.70
CA HIS A 121 28.19 1.79 24.09
C HIS A 121 27.38 2.72 23.16
N GLY A 122 27.21 2.37 21.88
CA GLY A 122 26.35 3.12 20.94
C GLY A 122 27.03 4.21 20.09
N LEU A 123 26.22 5.11 19.51
CA LEU A 123 26.57 6.22 18.60
C LEU A 123 27.38 7.37 19.26
N GLY A 124 28.09 7.10 20.35
CA GLY A 124 28.98 8.04 21.02
C GLY A 124 28.31 9.20 21.76
N TYR A 125 27.01 9.11 22.07
CA TYR A 125 26.26 10.16 22.78
C TYR A 125 26.86 10.51 24.14
N SER A 126 26.87 11.80 24.45
CA SER A 126 27.19 12.34 25.76
C SER A 126 26.10 13.30 26.20
N ARG A 127 25.75 13.24 27.49
CA ARG A 127 24.78 14.17 28.06
C ARG A 127 25.17 15.62 27.77
N GLY A 128 24.21 16.37 27.24
CA GLY A 128 24.39 17.77 26.84
C GLY A 128 24.77 17.96 25.38
N ASP A 129 25.01 16.91 24.60
CA ASP A 129 25.27 17.07 23.17
C ASP A 129 24.05 17.69 22.47
N PHE A 130 24.33 18.65 21.60
CA PHE A 130 23.37 19.34 20.76
C PHE A 130 23.88 19.37 19.33
N LEU A 131 23.16 18.69 18.44
CA LEU A 131 23.52 18.54 17.03
C LEU A 131 22.42 19.20 16.19
N ARG A 132 22.79 19.95 15.15
CA ARG A 132 21.81 20.48 14.18
C ARG A 132 22.12 19.96 12.80
N TYR A 133 21.07 19.56 12.10
CA TYR A 133 21.12 19.06 10.73
C TYR A 133 20.22 19.93 9.86
N ARG A 134 20.70 20.29 8.67
CA ARG A 134 19.80 20.66 7.58
C ARG A 134 19.34 19.37 6.92
N PHE A 135 18.05 19.26 6.65
CA PHE A 135 17.50 18.11 5.94
C PHE A 135 16.71 18.51 4.70
N GLU A 136 16.77 17.63 3.71
CA GLU A 136 16.02 17.71 2.46
C GLU A 136 15.51 16.30 2.13
N ARG A 137 14.23 16.19 1.79
CA ARG A 137 13.57 14.97 1.33
C ARG A 137 12.86 15.29 0.04
N GLN A 138 13.10 14.52 -1.00
CA GLN A 138 12.32 14.52 -2.23
C GLN A 138 11.69 13.15 -2.42
N ARG A 139 10.40 13.10 -2.72
CA ARG A 139 9.64 11.89 -3.00
C ARG A 139 8.96 12.06 -4.36
N ASP A 140 9.39 11.27 -5.32
CA ASP A 140 8.83 11.19 -6.67
C ASP A 140 7.91 9.97 -6.74
N VAL A 141 6.60 10.18 -6.86
CA VAL A 141 5.60 9.12 -6.98
C VAL A 141 5.06 9.10 -8.40
N THR A 142 5.20 7.96 -9.06
CA THR A 142 4.61 7.66 -10.37
C THR A 142 3.47 6.68 -10.20
N ILE A 143 2.26 7.10 -10.55
CA ILE A 143 1.10 6.21 -10.66
C ILE A 143 0.89 5.93 -12.14
N SER A 144 1.02 4.68 -12.56
CA SER A 144 0.92 4.29 -13.95
C SER A 144 -0.27 3.38 -14.19
N ALA A 145 -1.00 3.61 -15.29
CA ALA A 145 -1.93 2.65 -15.84
C ALA A 145 -1.28 1.95 -17.05
N MET A 146 -1.17 0.62 -17.00
CA MET A 146 -0.66 -0.19 -18.11
C MET A 146 -1.52 0.02 -19.36
N ALA A 147 -0.85 0.23 -20.50
CA ALA A 147 -1.50 0.37 -21.80
C ALA A 147 -2.25 -0.92 -22.15
N THR A 148 -3.56 -0.82 -22.35
CA THR A 148 -4.31 -1.82 -23.11
C THR A 148 -4.10 -1.58 -24.61
N PRO A 149 -4.16 -2.61 -25.47
CA PRO A 149 -4.02 -2.42 -26.92
C PRO A 149 -5.05 -1.40 -27.43
N GLY A 150 -4.58 -0.24 -27.91
CA GLY A 150 -5.41 0.85 -28.41
C GLY A 150 -5.72 1.99 -27.42
N VAL A 151 -5.21 1.96 -26.19
CA VAL A 151 -5.31 3.06 -25.21
C VAL A 151 -3.91 3.50 -24.80
N GLU A 152 -3.60 4.80 -24.96
CA GLU A 152 -2.32 5.36 -24.50
C GLU A 152 -2.16 5.19 -22.98
N ALA A 153 -0.97 4.77 -22.54
CA ALA A 153 -0.63 4.70 -21.12
C ALA A 153 -0.73 6.10 -20.51
N GLN A 154 -1.52 6.23 -19.44
CA GLN A 154 -1.55 7.44 -18.63
C GLN A 154 -0.70 7.21 -17.39
N SER A 155 0.24 8.13 -17.14
CA SER A 155 1.10 8.11 -15.96
C SER A 155 1.03 9.48 -15.28
N LEU A 156 0.72 9.47 -13.99
CA LEU A 156 0.79 10.64 -13.15
C LEU A 156 2.13 10.67 -12.41
N ASN A 157 2.78 11.82 -12.41
CA ASN A 157 3.98 12.06 -11.60
C ASN A 157 3.71 13.15 -10.54
N LEU A 158 3.89 12.79 -9.28
CA LEU A 158 3.84 13.68 -8.12
C LEU A 158 5.25 13.82 -7.55
N VAL A 159 5.65 15.05 -7.23
CA VAL A 159 6.91 15.34 -6.56
C VAL A 159 6.61 16.08 -5.27
N ASP A 160 6.87 15.43 -4.15
CA ASP A 160 6.82 16.01 -2.81
C ASP A 160 8.25 16.35 -2.37
N SER A 161 8.45 17.56 -1.86
CA SER A 161 9.73 18.05 -1.35
C SER A 161 9.53 18.61 0.05
N THR A 162 10.23 18.05 1.03
CA THR A 162 10.22 18.52 2.42
C THR A 162 11.63 18.93 2.82
N SER A 163 11.80 20.08 3.46
CA SER A 163 13.11 20.56 3.92
C SER A 163 12.99 21.27 5.26
N GLY A 164 14.08 21.37 6.01
CA GLY A 164 14.08 22.10 7.27
C GLY A 164 15.34 21.88 8.10
N ILE A 165 15.23 22.16 9.39
CA ILE A 165 16.28 21.95 10.39
C ILE A 165 15.81 20.91 11.41
N LEU A 166 16.63 19.88 11.63
CA LEU A 166 16.45 18.89 12.68
C LEU A 166 17.52 19.11 13.76
N SER A 167 17.10 19.35 15.00
CA SER A 167 18.01 19.52 16.14
C SER A 167 17.90 18.33 17.09
N LEU A 168 19.00 17.61 17.30
CA LEU A 168 19.09 16.49 18.24
C LEU A 168 19.67 16.97 19.57
N ARG A 169 18.99 16.65 20.66
CA ARG A 169 19.32 16.99 22.04
C ARG A 169 19.55 15.71 22.84
N VAL A 170 20.70 15.55 23.47
CA VAL A 170 20.99 14.41 24.36
C VAL A 170 20.72 14.81 25.81
N TYR A 171 19.59 14.38 26.35
CA TYR A 171 19.14 14.80 27.68
C TYR A 171 19.84 14.06 28.82
N GLU A 172 19.74 12.72 28.80
CA GLU A 172 20.13 11.88 29.93
C GLU A 172 20.43 10.45 29.46
N GLU A 173 21.42 9.82 30.10
CA GLU A 173 21.70 8.39 29.99
C GLU A 173 20.85 7.66 31.03
N LEU A 174 20.14 6.63 30.58
CA LEU A 174 19.25 5.78 31.35
C LEU A 174 19.84 4.36 31.43
N GLU A 175 19.36 3.52 32.34
CA GLU A 175 19.80 2.12 32.42
C GLU A 175 19.58 1.35 31.12
N SER A 176 18.51 1.65 30.38
CA SER A 176 18.17 1.01 29.11
C SER A 176 18.81 1.66 27.88
N GLY A 177 19.45 2.84 28.00
CA GLY A 177 20.04 3.56 26.87
C GLY A 177 20.01 5.09 27.05
N TRP A 178 19.43 5.83 26.10
CA TRP A 178 19.47 7.30 26.05
C TRP A 178 18.10 7.92 25.85
N ALA A 179 17.84 9.02 26.57
CA ALA A 179 16.71 9.91 26.31
C ALA A 179 17.14 11.05 25.37
N LEU A 180 16.59 11.06 24.16
CA LEU A 180 16.89 12.03 23.11
C LEU A 180 15.67 12.90 22.79
N GLY A 181 15.93 14.14 22.37
CA GLY A 181 14.92 15.03 21.78
C GLY A 181 15.29 15.37 20.35
N PHE A 182 14.37 15.16 19.42
CA PHE A 182 14.49 15.53 18.01
C PHE A 182 13.50 16.66 17.71
N GLU A 183 14.03 17.87 17.55
CA GLU A 183 13.24 19.07 17.28
C GLU A 183 13.32 19.43 15.80
N PHE A 184 12.19 19.35 15.13
CA PHE A 184 12.01 19.82 13.77
C PHE A 184 11.64 21.30 13.80
N SER A 185 12.27 22.09 12.93
CA SER A 185 12.08 23.54 12.85
C SER A 185 12.30 24.03 11.43
N GLU A 186 11.70 25.17 11.08
CA GLU A 186 11.81 25.75 9.74
C GLU A 186 11.36 24.76 8.64
N VAL A 187 10.44 23.83 8.97
CA VAL A 187 9.95 22.82 8.05
C VAL A 187 9.18 23.49 6.92
N LYS A 188 9.51 23.13 5.68
CA LYS A 188 8.83 23.55 4.46
C LYS A 188 8.49 22.33 3.63
N THR A 189 7.23 22.21 3.25
CA THR A 189 6.74 21.12 2.40
C THR A 189 6.14 21.70 1.14
N ILE A 190 6.59 21.23 -0.01
CA ILE A 190 6.18 21.68 -1.34
C ILE A 190 5.79 20.46 -2.15
N VAL A 191 4.58 20.44 -2.70
CA VAL A 191 4.14 19.39 -3.64
C VAL A 191 3.96 19.99 -5.03
N LYS A 192 4.43 19.25 -6.03
CA LYS A 192 4.28 19.55 -7.46
C LYS A 192 3.68 18.34 -8.18
N SER A 193 2.84 18.60 -9.18
CA SER A 193 2.30 17.57 -10.06
C SER A 193 2.47 18.02 -11.50
N GLY A 194 2.85 17.08 -12.39
CA GLY A 194 3.16 17.37 -13.79
C GLY A 194 2.01 17.99 -14.59
N GLU A 195 0.76 17.82 -14.14
CA GLU A 195 -0.45 18.29 -14.84
C GLU A 195 -1.14 19.49 -14.16
N LEU A 196 -0.71 19.89 -12.95
CA LEU A 196 -1.48 20.78 -12.06
C LEU A 196 -0.86 22.17 -11.80
N GLY A 197 0.14 22.57 -12.60
CA GLY A 197 0.68 23.93 -12.55
C GLY A 197 1.52 24.23 -11.30
N ASN A 198 1.22 25.34 -10.60
CA ASN A 198 2.11 25.93 -9.60
C ASN A 198 2.36 25.04 -8.36
N PRO A 199 3.57 25.09 -7.76
CA PRO A 199 3.89 24.38 -6.52
C PRO A 199 2.98 24.84 -5.37
N ARG A 200 2.54 23.91 -4.52
CA ARG A 200 1.66 24.20 -3.37
C ARG A 200 2.33 23.82 -2.06
N SER A 201 2.01 24.52 -0.98
CA SER A 201 2.59 24.32 0.36
C SER A 201 1.56 23.91 1.41
N ASN A 202 1.91 22.97 2.30
CA ASN A 202 1.03 22.52 3.38
C ASN A 202 1.40 23.21 4.70
N GLU A 203 0.75 24.34 5.00
CA GLU A 203 1.06 25.15 6.19
C GLU A 203 0.69 24.43 7.49
N SER A 204 -0.47 23.77 7.55
CA SER A 204 -0.91 22.97 8.72
C SER A 204 0.10 21.86 9.06
N LEU A 205 0.52 21.08 8.07
CA LEU A 205 1.52 20.03 8.27
C LEU A 205 2.87 20.61 8.71
N GLN A 206 3.29 21.74 8.14
CA GLN A 206 4.53 22.41 8.53
C GLN A 206 4.47 22.87 9.99
N GLU A 207 3.37 23.47 10.42
CA GLU A 207 3.16 23.90 11.81
C GLU A 207 3.18 22.72 12.78
N GLU A 208 2.46 21.62 12.47
CA GLU A 208 2.43 20.43 13.30
C GLU A 208 3.79 19.72 13.39
N MET A 209 4.55 19.72 12.29
CA MET A 209 5.91 19.16 12.27
C MET A 209 6.92 20.04 13.01
N ASN A 210 6.70 21.35 13.20
CA ASN A 210 7.64 22.24 13.89
C ASN A 210 7.60 22.03 15.42
N THR A 211 8.00 20.85 15.86
CA THR A 211 7.89 20.44 17.26
C THR A 211 9.01 19.48 17.69
N GLU A 212 9.11 19.23 18.99
CA GLU A 212 10.06 18.29 19.58
C GLU A 212 9.43 16.91 19.81
N VAL A 213 10.08 15.88 19.27
CA VAL A 213 9.76 14.47 19.45
C VAL A 213 10.76 13.86 20.42
N LEU A 214 10.28 13.19 21.46
CA LEU A 214 11.15 12.52 22.43
C LEU A 214 11.32 11.05 22.06
N VAL A 215 12.57 10.56 22.10
CA VAL A 215 12.91 9.20 21.70
C VAL A 215 13.72 8.53 22.80
N LEU A 216 13.30 7.34 23.21
CA LEU A 216 14.10 6.41 23.99
C LEU A 216 14.89 5.54 23.02
N VAL A 217 16.21 5.69 23.02
CA VAL A 217 17.12 4.88 22.22
C VAL A 217 17.78 3.86 23.13
N GLU A 218 17.71 2.59 22.79
CA GLU A 218 18.37 1.52 23.53
C GLU A 218 19.90 1.61 23.43
N SER A 219 20.61 0.92 24.31
CA SER A 219 22.07 0.77 24.19
C SER A 219 22.53 0.16 22.86
N SER A 220 21.66 -0.62 22.19
CA SER A 220 21.86 -1.16 20.84
C SER A 220 21.79 -0.10 19.74
N GLY A 221 21.13 1.04 19.99
CA GLY A 221 20.79 2.06 19.02
C GLY A 221 19.39 1.96 18.41
N ARG A 222 18.60 0.95 18.81
CA ARG A 222 17.18 0.81 18.44
C ARG A 222 16.32 1.88 19.12
N PHE A 223 15.31 2.40 18.43
CA PHE A 223 14.32 3.30 19.01
C PHE A 223 13.24 2.46 19.71
N ALA A 224 13.34 2.32 21.03
CA ALA A 224 12.38 1.55 21.82
C ALA A 224 11.05 2.27 22.00
N LYS A 225 11.07 3.62 21.99
CA LYS A 225 9.87 4.42 22.26
C LYS A 225 9.99 5.80 21.64
N VAL A 226 8.95 6.23 20.95
CA VAL A 226 8.81 7.56 20.36
C VAL A 226 7.58 8.22 20.97
N VAL A 227 7.74 9.44 21.48
CA VAL A 227 6.67 10.22 22.12
C VAL A 227 6.52 11.54 21.40
N PHE A 228 5.35 11.73 20.80
CA PHE A 228 4.95 12.94 20.10
C PHE A 228 4.16 13.87 21.03
N PRO A 229 4.23 15.19 20.82
CA PRO A 229 3.35 16.12 21.51
C PRO A 229 1.90 15.92 21.03
N ALA A 230 0.94 16.23 21.90
CA ALA A 230 -0.48 16.09 21.60
C ALA A 230 -0.96 16.96 20.42
N SER A 231 -0.18 17.99 20.05
CA SER A 231 -0.45 18.85 18.90
C SER A 231 -0.09 18.22 17.54
N ALA A 232 0.71 17.15 17.52
CA ALA A 232 1.10 16.50 16.28
C ALA A 232 0.02 15.50 15.83
N GLY A 233 -0.63 15.80 14.69
CA GLY A 233 -1.58 14.90 14.06
C GLY A 233 -0.92 13.68 13.42
N PRO A 234 -1.68 12.63 13.06
CA PRO A 234 -1.14 11.37 12.52
C PRO A 234 -0.22 11.56 11.30
N ASP A 235 -0.57 12.45 10.37
CA ASP A 235 0.22 12.70 9.15
C ASP A 235 1.58 13.35 9.48
N ALA A 236 1.59 14.29 10.42
CA ALA A 236 2.82 14.90 10.92
C ALA A 236 3.67 13.88 11.69
N ARG A 237 3.05 13.03 12.52
CA ARG A 237 3.73 11.96 13.24
C ARG A 237 4.36 10.95 12.28
N ASN A 238 3.63 10.45 11.30
CA ASN A 238 4.14 9.52 10.29
C ASN A 238 5.26 10.18 9.44
N SER A 239 5.09 11.44 9.03
CA SER A 239 6.14 12.18 8.32
C SER A 239 7.41 12.37 9.16
N MET A 240 7.27 12.62 10.46
CA MET A 240 8.40 12.69 11.39
C MET A 240 9.03 11.31 11.63
N LYS A 241 8.23 10.24 11.77
CA LYS A 241 8.72 8.86 11.89
C LYS A 241 9.58 8.47 10.68
N ASP A 242 9.13 8.77 9.47
CA ASP A 242 9.90 8.57 8.23
C ASP A 242 11.28 9.22 8.29
N LEU A 243 11.34 10.49 8.72
CA LEU A 243 12.59 11.22 8.82
C LEU A 243 13.48 10.70 9.96
N LEU A 244 12.87 10.32 11.10
CA LEU A 244 13.56 9.80 12.27
C LEU A 244 14.14 8.40 12.06
N ALA A 245 13.50 7.56 11.23
CA ALA A 245 13.97 6.21 10.93
C ALA A 245 15.39 6.20 10.34
N HIS A 246 15.78 7.27 9.64
CA HIS A 246 17.15 7.42 9.11
C HIS A 246 18.23 7.61 10.19
N PHE A 247 17.84 8.02 11.41
CA PHE A 247 18.74 8.17 12.55
C PHE A 247 18.86 6.89 13.39
N GLN A 248 18.02 5.88 13.15
CA GLN A 248 18.16 4.59 13.81
C GLN A 248 19.36 3.83 13.23
N VAL A 249 20.30 3.49 14.10
CA VAL A 249 21.48 2.69 13.76
C VAL A 249 21.65 1.62 14.81
N ILE A 250 21.28 0.39 14.49
CA ILE A 250 21.38 -0.73 15.42
C ILE A 250 22.74 -1.39 15.26
N LEU A 251 23.57 -1.30 16.29
CA LEU A 251 24.91 -1.88 16.33
C LEU A 251 24.87 -3.31 16.88
N PRO A 252 25.74 -4.21 16.39
CA PRO A 252 25.80 -5.58 16.88
C PRO A 252 26.47 -5.62 18.25
N ASP A 253 26.06 -6.60 19.09
CA ASP A 253 26.69 -6.87 20.39
C ASP A 253 28.19 -7.13 20.24
N ASP A 254 28.58 -7.84 19.18
CA ASP A 254 29.97 -8.00 18.78
C ASP A 254 30.43 -6.80 17.93
N HIS A 255 31.04 -5.83 18.60
CA HIS A 255 31.54 -4.59 17.99
C HIS A 255 32.71 -4.78 17.01
N THR A 256 33.26 -6.00 16.90
CA THR A 256 34.31 -6.32 15.90
C THR A 256 33.72 -6.60 14.52
N LYS A 257 32.42 -6.89 14.43
CA LYS A 257 31.74 -7.13 13.16
C LYS A 257 31.79 -5.90 12.26
N THR A 258 32.15 -6.14 11.01
CA THR A 258 32.09 -5.15 9.93
C THR A 258 30.85 -5.30 9.08
N GLU A 259 30.13 -6.42 9.18
CA GLU A 259 28.87 -6.68 8.49
C GLU A 259 27.91 -7.40 9.43
N TRP A 260 26.62 -7.03 9.41
CA TRP A 260 25.56 -7.67 10.18
C TRP A 260 24.20 -7.35 9.59
N GLU A 261 23.22 -8.19 9.92
CA GLU A 261 21.81 -7.99 9.56
C GLU A 261 20.97 -7.85 10.82
N VAL A 262 19.91 -7.06 10.73
CA VAL A 262 19.00 -6.80 11.84
C VAL A 262 17.63 -6.35 11.32
N GLU A 263 16.57 -6.75 12.02
CA GLU A 263 15.22 -6.26 11.72
C GLU A 263 15.02 -4.84 12.26
N GLU A 264 14.45 -4.00 11.40
CA GLU A 264 14.10 -2.62 11.68
C GLU A 264 12.66 -2.31 11.25
N GLU A 265 12.18 -1.16 11.71
CA GLU A 265 10.81 -0.70 11.51
C GLU A 265 10.84 0.68 10.85
N ASP A 266 9.91 0.92 9.95
CA ASP A 266 9.53 2.24 9.45
C ASP A 266 8.01 2.30 9.23
N THR A 267 7.50 3.41 8.71
CA THR A 267 6.05 3.60 8.50
C THR A 267 5.44 2.66 7.45
N THR A 268 6.24 1.95 6.67
CA THR A 268 5.77 0.94 5.73
C THR A 268 5.68 -0.44 6.38
N GLY A 269 6.43 -0.68 7.46
CA GLY A 269 6.40 -1.93 8.21
C GLY A 269 7.80 -2.38 8.68
N THR A 270 7.94 -3.68 8.90
CA THR A 270 9.17 -4.32 9.37
C THR A 270 9.99 -4.81 8.19
N TYR A 271 11.29 -4.52 8.19
CA TYR A 271 12.21 -4.90 7.13
C TYR A 271 13.54 -5.40 7.67
N LEU A 272 14.20 -6.25 6.88
CA LEU A 272 15.56 -6.70 7.16
C LEU A 272 16.57 -5.69 6.61
N ALA A 273 17.43 -5.17 7.49
CA ALA A 273 18.51 -4.24 7.15
C ALA A 273 19.87 -4.94 7.25
N SER A 274 20.66 -4.87 6.17
CA SER A 274 22.06 -5.27 6.15
C SER A 274 22.94 -4.04 6.34
N TYR A 275 23.79 -4.06 7.36
CA TYR A 275 24.80 -3.04 7.61
C TYR A 275 26.18 -3.51 7.17
N ARG A 276 26.94 -2.59 6.57
CA ARG A 276 28.38 -2.72 6.34
C ARG A 276 29.09 -1.49 6.93
N LYS A 277 30.09 -1.75 7.78
CA LYS A 277 30.92 -0.75 8.44
C LYS A 277 32.31 -0.72 7.82
N ASN A 278 32.68 0.44 7.30
CA ASN A 278 34.01 0.75 6.81
C ASN A 278 34.62 1.88 7.65
N SER A 279 35.91 1.80 7.95
CA SER A 279 36.63 2.85 8.68
C SER A 279 37.78 3.37 7.83
N ILE A 280 37.77 4.66 7.50
CA ILE A 280 38.81 5.33 6.71
C ILE A 280 39.18 6.62 7.46
N ASP A 281 40.45 6.80 7.82
CA ASP A 281 40.99 8.03 8.43
C ASP A 281 40.15 8.58 9.61
N ASN A 282 39.80 7.72 10.58
CA ASN A 282 38.94 7.98 11.75
C ASN A 282 37.45 8.27 11.46
N LEU A 283 37.04 8.38 10.19
CA LEU A 283 35.63 8.46 9.80
C LEU A 283 35.05 7.05 9.69
N VAL A 284 33.96 6.79 10.41
CA VAL A 284 33.22 5.52 10.27
C VAL A 284 32.12 5.73 9.25
N ARG A 285 32.15 4.97 8.17
CA ARG A 285 31.07 4.88 7.17
C ARG A 285 30.24 3.64 7.41
N LEU A 286 28.94 3.84 7.63
CA LEU A 286 27.96 2.77 7.67
C LEU A 286 27.14 2.82 6.39
N LEU A 287 27.06 1.68 5.73
CA LEU A 287 26.18 1.45 4.61
C LEU A 287 25.06 0.53 5.09
N LYS A 288 23.84 1.05 5.15
CA LYS A 288 22.63 0.30 5.48
C LYS A 288 21.89 0.03 4.18
N THR A 289 21.70 -1.24 3.85
CA THR A 289 20.92 -1.69 2.70
C THR A 289 19.67 -2.38 3.21
N ARG A 290 18.49 -1.95 2.74
CA ARG A 290 17.23 -2.65 2.99
C ARG A 290 17.15 -3.84 2.03
N LEU A 291 17.07 -5.04 2.58
CA LEU A 291 16.99 -6.29 1.82
C LEU A 291 15.56 -6.62 1.40
N GLY A 292 14.56 -6.24 2.21
CA GLY A 292 13.15 -6.44 1.90
C GLY A 292 12.30 -6.25 3.14
N TYR A 293 10.99 -6.03 2.95
CA TYR A 293 10.04 -6.01 4.06
C TYR A 293 9.68 -7.44 4.45
N THR A 294 9.88 -7.80 5.72
CA THR A 294 9.40 -9.05 6.31
C THR A 294 7.91 -8.94 6.64
N TYR A 295 7.45 -7.72 6.90
CA TYR A 295 6.05 -7.37 7.10
C TYR A 295 5.78 -5.98 6.53
N VAL A 296 4.77 -5.85 5.67
CA VAL A 296 4.27 -4.55 5.21
C VAL A 296 2.97 -4.28 5.94
N GLU A 297 2.86 -3.10 6.53
CA GLU A 297 1.66 -2.60 7.18
C GLU A 297 0.66 -2.18 6.09
N THR A 298 0.04 -3.16 5.43
CA THR A 298 -1.04 -2.89 4.48
C THR A 298 -2.31 -2.55 5.26
N PRO A 299 -3.05 -1.49 4.91
CA PRO A 299 -4.43 -1.37 5.36
C PRO A 299 -5.14 -2.63 4.85
N GLU A 300 -5.59 -3.50 5.76
CA GLU A 300 -6.45 -4.65 5.43
C GLU A 300 -7.76 -4.13 4.82
N ALA A 301 -7.72 -3.83 3.52
CA ALA A 301 -8.83 -3.24 2.78
C ALA A 301 -9.64 -4.30 2.04
N THR A 302 -9.09 -5.50 1.84
CA THR A 302 -9.77 -6.59 1.16
C THR A 302 -9.34 -7.90 1.80
N GLY A 303 -10.26 -8.65 2.40
CA GLY A 303 -10.02 -10.02 2.88
C GLY A 303 -9.69 -11.04 1.76
N GLU A 304 -9.40 -10.55 0.56
CA GLU A 304 -8.65 -11.25 -0.48
C GLU A 304 -7.30 -10.55 -0.60
N SER A 305 -6.20 -11.29 -0.45
CA SER A 305 -4.89 -10.86 -0.92
C SER A 305 -5.03 -10.55 -2.41
N LEU A 306 -5.19 -9.27 -2.75
CA LEU A 306 -4.77 -8.79 -4.06
C LEU A 306 -3.29 -9.14 -4.10
N ASP A 307 -2.93 -10.19 -4.85
CA ASP A 307 -1.53 -10.57 -5.05
C ASP A 307 -0.82 -9.29 -5.50
N SER A 308 -0.06 -8.66 -4.62
CA SER A 308 0.64 -7.43 -4.90
C SER A 308 2.12 -7.74 -4.87
N MET A 309 2.80 -7.42 -5.96
CA MET A 309 4.25 -7.52 -5.98
C MET A 309 4.77 -6.21 -5.42
N THR A 310 5.23 -6.24 -4.18
CA THR A 310 5.90 -5.10 -3.55
C THR A 310 7.40 -5.29 -3.69
N GLU A 311 8.02 -4.56 -4.61
CA GLU A 311 9.48 -4.46 -4.70
C GLU A 311 9.94 -3.24 -3.92
N SER A 312 10.71 -3.44 -2.85
CA SER A 312 11.39 -2.35 -2.16
C SER A 312 12.89 -2.53 -2.21
N SER A 313 13.61 -1.49 -2.60
CA SER A 313 15.06 -1.41 -2.46
C SER A 313 15.41 -0.09 -1.79
N GLY A 314 16.43 -0.09 -0.95
CA GLY A 314 16.85 1.14 -0.30
C GLY A 314 18.26 1.05 0.24
N GLN A 315 18.97 2.16 0.20
CA GLN A 315 20.33 2.28 0.69
C GLN A 315 20.48 3.60 1.44
N THR A 316 21.06 3.54 2.64
CA THR A 316 21.39 4.70 3.46
C THR A 316 22.88 4.67 3.76
N GLU A 317 23.60 5.70 3.32
CA GLU A 317 24.99 5.94 3.70
C GLU A 317 25.05 6.93 4.87
N ILE A 318 25.69 6.52 5.97
CA ILE A 318 25.85 7.32 7.18
C ILE A 318 27.35 7.51 7.41
N GLN A 319 27.78 8.77 7.48
CA GLN A 319 29.14 9.13 7.86
C GLN A 319 29.15 9.56 9.33
N LEU A 320 29.95 8.93 10.17
CA LEU A 320 30.02 9.17 11.61
C LEU A 320 31.37 9.79 12.02
N ASP A 321 31.32 10.88 12.77
CA ASP A 321 32.45 11.50 13.47
C ASP A 321 31.97 12.34 14.68
N PRO A 322 32.00 11.79 15.91
CA PRO A 322 31.57 10.44 16.27
C PRO A 322 30.06 10.22 16.05
N HIS A 323 29.27 11.30 15.96
CA HIS A 323 27.85 11.28 15.56
C HIS A 323 27.70 11.44 14.05
N PRO A 324 26.50 11.21 13.47
CA PRO A 324 26.24 11.47 12.06
C PRO A 324 26.70 12.86 11.63
N VAL A 325 27.52 12.92 10.58
CA VAL A 325 27.95 14.13 9.86
C VAL A 325 27.05 14.31 8.66
N SER A 326 26.79 13.22 7.94
CA SER A 326 25.86 13.17 6.83
C SER A 326 25.09 11.85 6.83
N ILE A 327 23.82 11.92 6.44
CA ILE A 327 22.98 10.75 6.14
C ILE A 327 22.39 10.97 4.76
N LEU A 328 22.72 10.09 3.81
CA LEU A 328 22.14 10.09 2.47
C LEU A 328 21.38 8.79 2.27
N ALA A 329 20.06 8.88 2.18
CA ALA A 329 19.17 7.76 1.95
C ALA A 329 18.51 7.86 0.58
N GLN A 330 18.47 6.73 -0.12
CA GLN A 330 17.69 6.54 -1.33
C GLN A 330 16.84 5.29 -1.18
N GLN A 331 15.56 5.39 -1.49
CA GLN A 331 14.60 4.31 -1.39
C GLN A 331 13.74 4.28 -2.65
N ARG A 332 13.49 3.08 -3.15
CA ARG A 332 12.52 2.80 -4.19
C ARG A 332 11.49 1.82 -3.64
N LEU A 333 10.23 2.10 -3.92
CA LEU A 333 9.11 1.22 -3.61
C LEU A 333 8.26 1.10 -4.87
N SER A 334 8.02 -0.11 -5.35
CA SER A 334 7.12 -0.39 -6.45
C SER A 334 6.07 -1.37 -5.95
N ILE A 335 4.80 -1.03 -6.12
CA ILE A 335 3.67 -1.88 -5.79
C ILE A 335 2.91 -2.13 -7.08
N GLU A 336 3.00 -3.36 -7.57
CA GLU A 336 2.20 -3.84 -8.69
C GLU A 336 1.01 -4.62 -8.15
N LEU A 337 -0.21 -4.24 -8.55
CA LEU A 337 -1.41 -4.95 -8.16
C LEU A 337 -1.73 -6.00 -9.24
N ASN A 338 -1.57 -7.29 -8.95
CA ASN A 338 -1.80 -8.33 -9.95
C ASN A 338 -3.28 -8.37 -10.37
N GLY A 339 -3.52 -8.50 -11.68
CA GLY A 339 -4.87 -8.45 -12.26
C GLY A 339 -5.39 -7.02 -12.50
N LEU A 340 -4.64 -6.01 -12.08
CA LEU A 340 -4.90 -4.60 -12.33
C LEU A 340 -3.91 -4.06 -13.36
N ALA A 341 -4.40 -3.33 -14.35
CA ALA A 341 -3.56 -2.58 -15.28
C ALA A 341 -3.01 -1.31 -14.60
N GLN A 342 -2.59 -1.37 -13.33
CA GLN A 342 -2.11 -0.23 -12.56
C GLN A 342 -0.98 -0.61 -11.60
N GLY A 343 0.02 0.26 -11.49
CA GLY A 343 1.14 0.13 -10.56
C GLY A 343 1.53 1.49 -9.98
N VAL A 344 1.97 1.48 -8.73
CA VAL A 344 2.50 2.66 -8.02
C VAL A 344 3.99 2.47 -7.82
N SER A 345 4.80 3.40 -8.30
CA SER A 345 6.24 3.46 -8.02
C SER A 345 6.53 4.75 -7.26
N SER A 346 7.41 4.67 -6.26
CA SER A 346 7.88 5.78 -5.44
C SER A 346 9.39 5.73 -5.35
N MET A 347 10.04 6.88 -5.52
CA MET A 347 11.46 7.09 -5.27
C MET A 347 11.61 8.19 -4.23
N ILE A 348 12.28 7.88 -3.12
CA ILE A 348 12.53 8.82 -2.03
C ILE A 348 14.03 9.03 -1.96
N THR A 349 14.47 10.29 -1.97
CA THR A 349 15.83 10.69 -1.61
C THR A 349 15.75 11.56 -0.37
N CYS A 350 16.53 11.24 0.65
CA CYS A 350 16.64 12.04 1.86
C CYS A 350 18.10 12.33 2.18
N LEU A 351 18.41 13.58 2.50
CA LEU A 351 19.72 14.06 2.87
C LEU A 351 19.63 14.79 4.20
N PHE A 352 20.50 14.43 5.14
CA PHE A 352 20.78 15.20 6.35
C PHE A 352 22.25 15.61 6.35
N GLU A 353 22.52 16.89 6.56
CA GLU A 353 23.88 17.43 6.69
C GLU A 353 24.02 18.14 8.03
N ARG A 354 24.99 17.73 8.85
CA ARG A 354 25.26 18.37 10.14
C ARG A 354 25.82 19.78 9.93
N VAL A 355 25.10 20.78 10.42
CA VAL A 355 25.46 22.20 10.31
C VAL A 355 26.05 22.77 11.60
N ASP A 356 25.77 22.17 12.75
CA ASP A 356 26.29 22.62 14.04
C ASP A 356 26.46 21.45 15.01
N THR A 357 27.42 21.60 15.93
CA THR A 357 27.65 20.69 17.06
C THR A 357 28.13 21.51 18.24
N SER A 358 27.33 21.52 19.30
CA SER A 358 27.65 22.24 20.53
C SER A 358 27.22 21.43 21.76
N ARG A 359 27.56 21.93 22.95
CA ARG A 359 27.08 21.36 24.21
C ARG A 359 26.18 22.33 24.95
N LYS A 360 25.06 21.82 25.46
CA LYS A 360 24.06 22.54 26.25
C LYS A 360 23.92 21.88 27.62
N THR A 361 23.59 22.69 28.62
CA THR A 361 23.30 22.20 29.96
C THR A 361 21.81 21.93 30.10
N TYR A 362 21.45 20.67 30.25
CA TYR A 362 20.09 20.25 30.60
C TYR A 362 20.03 19.89 32.10
N PRO A 363 19.03 20.37 32.86
CA PRO A 363 18.92 20.04 34.28
C PRO A 363 18.83 18.51 34.48
N SER A 364 19.52 17.95 35.49
CA SER A 364 19.37 16.52 35.84
C SER A 364 17.96 16.34 36.38
N SER A 365 17.20 15.38 35.85
CA SER A 365 15.73 15.29 35.97
C SER A 365 14.92 16.20 35.03
N ALA A 366 15.44 16.42 33.81
CA ALA A 366 14.77 17.19 32.77
C ALA A 366 13.29 16.77 32.62
N PRO A 367 12.35 17.73 32.57
CA PRO A 367 10.92 17.45 32.34
C PRO A 367 10.70 16.54 31.12
N ALA A 368 11.54 16.66 30.08
CA ALA A 368 11.54 15.81 28.90
C ALA A 368 11.77 14.32 29.24
N THR A 369 12.83 13.97 29.99
CA THR A 369 13.08 12.57 30.39
C THR A 369 11.93 12.01 31.22
N LYS A 370 11.40 12.80 32.16
CA LYS A 370 10.25 12.38 32.98
C LYS A 370 9.00 12.15 32.13
N HIS A 371 8.75 13.03 31.17
CA HIS A 371 7.63 12.91 30.26
C HIS A 371 7.78 11.69 29.34
N LEU A 372 8.97 11.47 28.75
CA LEU A 372 9.27 10.30 27.93
C LEU A 372 9.01 8.99 28.68
N LEU A 373 9.40 8.90 29.94
CA LEU A 373 9.18 7.70 30.76
C LEU A 373 7.71 7.52 31.14
N ALA A 374 6.98 8.60 31.44
CA ALA A 374 5.59 8.54 31.91
C ALA A 374 4.54 8.44 30.79
N ALA A 375 4.81 8.98 29.60
CA ALA A 375 3.84 9.02 28.50
C ALA A 375 3.66 7.64 27.86
N THR A 376 2.49 7.36 27.28
CA THR A 376 2.36 6.25 26.32
C THR A 376 3.11 6.64 25.05
N GLY A 377 4.04 5.79 24.61
CA GLY A 377 4.79 6.02 23.37
C GLY A 377 4.39 5.02 22.29
N THR A 378 4.89 5.25 21.09
CA THR A 378 4.73 4.40 19.91
C THR A 378 6.10 3.95 19.40
N ASN A 379 6.16 3.05 18.43
CA ASN A 379 7.38 2.69 17.70
C ASN A 379 7.46 3.48 16.37
N LEU A 380 8.29 3.02 15.44
CA LEU A 380 8.48 3.65 14.13
C LEU A 380 7.44 3.20 13.08
N ASN A 381 6.63 2.18 13.35
CA ASN A 381 5.52 1.77 12.48
C ASN A 381 4.51 2.90 12.30
N ALA A 382 3.68 2.82 11.26
CA ALA A 382 2.64 3.82 11.07
C ALA A 382 1.65 3.78 12.24
N ASP A 383 1.12 4.94 12.64
CA ASP A 383 0.01 4.92 13.58
C ASP A 383 -1.23 4.29 12.92
N THR A 384 -1.63 3.11 13.40
CA THR A 384 -2.79 2.33 12.89
C THR A 384 -4.15 2.94 13.24
N GLU A 385 -4.18 3.91 14.18
CA GLU A 385 -5.35 4.76 14.42
C GLU A 385 -5.61 5.66 13.20
N GLN A 386 -6.40 5.11 12.26
CA GLN A 386 -7.12 5.88 11.24
C GLN A 386 -6.24 6.75 10.33
N GLY A 387 -5.34 6.09 9.59
CA GLY A 387 -4.82 6.57 8.30
C GLY A 387 -5.86 6.62 7.17
N ALA A 388 -7.14 6.37 7.45
CA ALA A 388 -8.21 7.02 6.68
C ALA A 388 -8.37 8.42 7.28
N GLY A 389 -7.42 9.29 6.95
CA GLY A 389 -7.02 10.43 7.76
C GLY A 389 -8.12 11.12 8.54
N LYS A 390 -7.78 11.54 9.76
CA LYS A 390 -7.99 12.96 10.08
C LYS A 390 -7.20 13.76 9.05
N LEU A 391 -7.75 13.87 7.84
CA LEU A 391 -7.39 14.94 6.95
C LEU A 391 -7.55 16.21 7.79
N SER A 392 -6.50 17.01 7.91
CA SER A 392 -6.67 18.44 8.22
C SER A 392 -7.41 19.10 7.05
N LEU A 393 -8.69 18.72 6.88
CA LEU A 393 -9.77 19.53 6.33
C LEU A 393 -10.47 20.26 7.48
N ALA A 394 -9.83 20.35 8.64
CA ALA A 394 -10.41 20.91 9.87
C ALA A 394 -10.55 22.44 9.78
N ALA A 395 -9.82 23.11 8.89
CA ALA A 395 -9.98 24.56 8.69
C ALA A 395 -11.05 24.88 7.62
N ASP A 396 -11.00 24.26 6.43
CA ASP A 396 -11.85 24.66 5.29
C ASP A 396 -12.32 23.49 4.41
N LEU A 397 -13.07 22.52 4.97
CA LEU A 397 -13.83 21.59 4.13
C LEU A 397 -14.90 22.38 3.36
N PRO A 398 -14.95 22.34 2.02
CA PRO A 398 -16.04 22.96 1.28
C PRO A 398 -17.38 22.40 1.72
N ASP A 399 -18.44 23.19 1.58
CA ASP A 399 -19.78 22.71 1.90
C ASP A 399 -20.10 21.43 1.09
N THR A 400 -20.82 20.48 1.68
CA THR A 400 -21.08 19.20 0.99
C THR A 400 -21.80 19.40 -0.33
N VAL A 401 -22.70 20.39 -0.44
CA VAL A 401 -23.39 20.70 -1.69
C VAL A 401 -22.40 21.18 -2.75
N GLU A 402 -21.34 21.88 -2.35
CA GLU A 402 -20.26 22.29 -3.23
C GLU A 402 -19.39 21.12 -3.68
N ILE A 403 -18.99 20.24 -2.77
CA ILE A 403 -18.26 19.01 -3.10
C ILE A 403 -19.03 18.19 -4.14
N LEU A 404 -20.32 17.93 -3.89
CA LEU A 404 -21.19 17.15 -4.78
C LEU A 404 -21.35 17.80 -6.17
N ARG A 405 -21.46 19.13 -6.23
CA ARG A 405 -21.53 19.87 -7.50
C ARG A 405 -20.23 19.74 -8.29
N ASN A 406 -19.10 19.86 -7.60
CA ASN A 406 -17.78 19.86 -8.21
C ASN A 406 -17.40 18.47 -8.75
N ILE A 407 -17.78 17.39 -8.07
CA ILE A 407 -17.55 16.01 -8.55
C ILE A 407 -18.00 15.84 -10.00
N ARG A 408 -19.20 16.33 -10.33
CA ARG A 408 -19.73 16.22 -11.69
C ARG A 408 -18.90 16.98 -12.72
N ILE A 409 -18.54 18.23 -12.39
CA ILE A 409 -17.74 19.10 -13.25
C ILE A 409 -16.38 18.45 -13.50
N ILE A 410 -15.74 18.00 -12.43
CA ILE A 410 -14.45 17.30 -12.44
C ILE A 410 -14.50 16.04 -13.30
N ILE A 411 -15.54 15.22 -13.18
CA ILE A 411 -15.69 14.02 -14.03
C ILE A 411 -15.82 14.41 -15.51
N ALA A 412 -16.55 15.48 -15.81
CA ALA A 412 -16.76 15.93 -17.18
C ALA A 412 -15.48 16.52 -17.81
N GLU A 413 -14.67 17.23 -17.03
CA GLU A 413 -13.46 17.93 -17.50
C GLU A 413 -12.22 17.03 -17.48
N SER A 414 -12.01 16.31 -16.38
CA SER A 414 -10.77 15.58 -16.08
C SER A 414 -10.96 14.06 -16.05
N GLY A 415 -12.21 13.57 -16.06
CA GLY A 415 -12.53 12.15 -16.00
C GLY A 415 -12.49 11.55 -14.59
N ILE A 416 -13.17 10.42 -14.40
CA ILE A 416 -13.28 9.69 -13.11
C ILE A 416 -11.92 9.23 -12.55
N ARG A 417 -10.90 9.12 -13.40
CA ARG A 417 -9.55 8.66 -13.02
C ARG A 417 -8.62 9.81 -12.60
N SER A 418 -9.10 11.05 -12.61
CA SER A 418 -8.29 12.21 -12.29
C SER A 418 -7.97 12.32 -10.80
N ILE A 419 -6.88 13.03 -10.49
CA ILE A 419 -6.56 13.43 -9.10
C ILE A 419 -7.69 14.27 -8.52
N ASP A 420 -8.27 15.16 -9.32
CA ASP A 420 -9.36 16.02 -8.88
C ASP A 420 -10.56 15.18 -8.43
N ALA A 421 -10.90 14.12 -9.19
CA ALA A 421 -11.97 13.20 -8.82
C ALA A 421 -11.62 12.43 -7.53
N THR A 422 -10.37 12.01 -7.41
CA THR A 422 -9.82 11.34 -6.22
C THR A 422 -9.85 12.25 -4.98
N THR A 423 -9.59 13.54 -5.17
CA THR A 423 -9.56 14.55 -4.10
C THR A 423 -10.98 14.89 -3.67
N ALA A 424 -11.89 15.11 -4.62
CA ALA A 424 -13.30 15.36 -4.33
C ALA A 424 -13.95 14.15 -3.62
N MET A 425 -13.56 12.93 -4.01
CA MET A 425 -13.92 11.70 -3.30
C MET A 425 -13.43 11.72 -1.85
N ALA A 426 -12.16 12.02 -1.60
CA ALA A 426 -11.60 12.08 -0.25
C ALA A 426 -12.26 13.16 0.62
N GLN A 427 -12.57 14.33 0.05
CA GLN A 427 -13.33 15.38 0.72
C GLN A 427 -14.74 14.91 1.08
N LEU A 428 -15.41 14.20 0.17
CA LEU A 428 -16.74 13.67 0.43
C LEU A 428 -16.73 12.60 1.53
N VAL A 429 -15.73 11.71 1.52
CA VAL A 429 -15.52 10.72 2.59
C VAL A 429 -15.39 11.40 3.95
N GLU A 430 -14.56 12.45 4.04
CA GLU A 430 -14.38 13.21 5.28
C GLU A 430 -15.66 13.94 5.69
N ALA A 431 -16.41 14.51 4.75
CA ALA A 431 -17.72 15.11 5.02
C ALA A 431 -18.69 14.09 5.63
N MET A 432 -18.78 12.89 5.05
CA MET A 432 -19.63 11.79 5.51
C MET A 432 -19.24 11.24 6.88
N LYS A 433 -17.95 11.30 7.24
CA LYS A 433 -17.47 10.93 8.58
C LYS A 433 -17.87 11.96 9.64
N ARG A 434 -18.03 13.23 9.27
CA ARG A 434 -18.33 14.33 10.19
C ARG A 434 -19.82 14.55 10.43
N ASP A 435 -20.64 14.42 9.38
CA ASP A 435 -22.07 14.73 9.44
C ASP A 435 -22.87 13.78 8.54
N ASP A 436 -23.85 13.08 9.13
CA ASP A 436 -24.76 12.20 8.41
C ASP A 436 -25.57 12.93 7.32
N LYS A 437 -25.72 14.27 7.43
CA LYS A 437 -26.31 15.08 6.36
C LYS A 437 -25.53 15.01 5.06
N ALA A 438 -24.22 14.80 5.11
CA ALA A 438 -23.42 14.65 3.90
C ALA A 438 -23.75 13.34 3.17
N VAL A 439 -24.03 12.27 3.93
CA VAL A 439 -24.53 11.00 3.39
C VAL A 439 -25.91 11.20 2.76
N ALA A 440 -26.81 11.90 3.46
CA ALA A 440 -28.15 12.19 2.94
C ALA A 440 -28.10 13.02 1.64
N ALA A 441 -27.25 14.05 1.58
CA ALA A 441 -27.06 14.86 0.37
C ALA A 441 -26.51 14.03 -0.81
N ALA A 442 -25.61 13.09 -0.56
CA ALA A 442 -25.11 12.17 -1.59
C ALA A 442 -26.19 11.20 -2.08
N LEU A 443 -27.09 10.72 -1.21
CA LEU A 443 -28.26 9.93 -1.61
C LEU A 443 -29.25 10.73 -2.45
N ASP A 444 -29.56 11.97 -2.05
CA ASP A 444 -30.40 12.87 -2.84
C ASP A 444 -29.79 13.09 -4.23
N LYS A 445 -28.46 13.27 -4.29
CA LYS A 445 -27.74 13.41 -5.55
C LYS A 445 -27.82 12.16 -6.43
N LEU A 446 -27.71 10.97 -5.84
CA LEU A 446 -27.86 9.68 -6.54
C LEU A 446 -29.27 9.48 -7.11
N ALA A 447 -30.29 10.02 -6.44
CA ALA A 447 -31.68 9.92 -6.84
C ALA A 447 -32.06 10.87 -8.00
N GLU A 448 -31.22 11.87 -8.30
CA GLU A 448 -31.44 12.72 -9.47
C GLU A 448 -31.31 11.93 -10.77
N ASP A 449 -32.27 12.09 -11.70
CA ASP A 449 -32.23 11.50 -13.06
C ASP A 449 -30.95 11.86 -13.82
N SER A 450 -30.34 12.97 -13.45
CA SER A 450 -29.15 13.49 -14.10
C SER A 450 -27.88 12.73 -13.65
N CYS A 451 -27.88 12.06 -12.49
CA CYS A 451 -26.69 11.43 -11.92
C CYS A 451 -26.13 10.33 -12.84
N GLY A 452 -24.94 10.59 -13.40
CA GLY A 452 -24.29 9.68 -14.35
C GLY A 452 -23.70 8.44 -13.68
N LYS A 453 -23.31 7.43 -14.48
CA LYS A 453 -22.70 6.20 -13.95
C LYS A 453 -21.39 6.46 -13.18
N ASP A 454 -20.56 7.37 -13.68
CA ASP A 454 -19.27 7.70 -13.08
C ASP A 454 -19.42 8.51 -11.79
N GLU A 455 -20.36 9.45 -11.77
CA GLU A 455 -20.71 10.23 -10.58
C GLU A 455 -21.27 9.31 -9.49
N ALA A 456 -22.20 8.42 -9.84
CA ALA A 456 -22.75 7.44 -8.90
C ALA A 456 -21.67 6.53 -8.30
N ALA A 457 -20.67 6.12 -9.08
CA ALA A 457 -19.59 5.27 -8.60
C ALA A 457 -18.73 5.97 -7.53
N ILE A 458 -18.43 7.26 -7.70
CA ILE A 458 -17.74 8.07 -6.69
C ILE A 458 -18.59 8.16 -5.42
N LEU A 459 -19.86 8.55 -5.54
CA LEU A 459 -20.74 8.73 -4.37
C LEU A 459 -20.88 7.43 -3.55
N ILE A 460 -21.10 6.30 -4.22
CA ILE A 460 -21.25 4.99 -3.58
C ILE A 460 -19.93 4.52 -2.97
N GLY A 461 -18.81 4.68 -3.68
CA GLY A 461 -17.50 4.35 -3.12
C GLY A 461 -17.17 5.21 -1.90
N ALA A 462 -17.60 6.48 -1.86
CA ALA A 462 -17.35 7.40 -0.75
C ALA A 462 -18.04 6.90 0.51
N MET A 463 -19.29 6.45 0.37
CA MET A 463 -20.06 5.85 1.47
C MET A 463 -19.34 4.62 2.02
N GLY A 464 -18.86 3.73 1.14
CA GLY A 464 -18.11 2.54 1.56
C GLY A 464 -16.81 2.86 2.28
N ALA A 465 -16.05 3.85 1.78
CA ALA A 465 -14.79 4.28 2.39
C ALA A 465 -15.00 5.07 3.69
N ALA A 466 -16.11 5.80 3.82
CA ALA A 466 -16.49 6.46 5.07
C ALA A 466 -16.84 5.43 6.15
N GLY A 467 -17.59 4.38 5.79
CA GLY A 467 -17.88 3.25 6.67
C GLY A 467 -18.70 3.58 7.92
N THR A 468 -19.25 4.80 8.04
CA THR A 468 -20.13 5.19 9.16
C THR A 468 -21.45 4.43 9.10
N SER A 469 -22.17 4.33 10.23
CA SER A 469 -23.48 3.65 10.25
C SER A 469 -24.45 4.25 9.23
N ALA A 470 -24.54 5.58 9.13
CA ALA A 470 -25.38 6.26 8.13
C ALA A 470 -24.95 5.93 6.69
N ALA A 471 -23.64 5.88 6.41
CA ALA A 471 -23.13 5.52 5.10
C ALA A 471 -23.44 4.05 4.75
N GLN A 472 -23.33 3.14 5.71
CA GLN A 472 -23.69 1.73 5.53
C GLN A 472 -25.20 1.55 5.31
N GLU A 473 -26.05 2.24 6.07
CA GLU A 473 -27.50 2.24 5.87
C GLU A 473 -27.87 2.79 4.48
N ALA A 474 -27.17 3.82 4.01
CA ALA A 474 -27.32 4.35 2.66
C ALA A 474 -26.96 3.30 1.59
N LEU A 475 -25.84 2.58 1.75
CA LEU A 475 -25.48 1.47 0.85
C LEU A 475 -26.52 0.36 0.87
N GLN A 476 -27.02 -0.01 2.05
CA GLN A 476 -28.08 -1.01 2.21
C GLN A 476 -29.37 -0.59 1.47
N ARG A 477 -29.75 0.69 1.54
CA ARG A 477 -30.89 1.25 0.79
C ARG A 477 -30.67 1.18 -0.72
N ILE A 478 -29.45 1.40 -1.20
CA ILE A 478 -29.12 1.26 -2.63
C ILE A 478 -29.25 -0.20 -3.06
N ILE A 479 -28.72 -1.14 -2.27
CA ILE A 479 -28.78 -2.59 -2.55
C ILE A 479 -30.23 -3.08 -2.67
N THR A 480 -31.08 -2.66 -1.73
CA THR A 480 -32.49 -3.10 -1.62
C THR A 480 -33.46 -2.35 -2.55
N SER A 481 -33.03 -1.25 -3.17
CA SER A 481 -33.88 -0.45 -4.05
C SER A 481 -34.07 -1.14 -5.40
N GLU A 482 -35.26 -1.67 -5.67
CA GLU A 482 -35.62 -2.26 -6.97
C GLU A 482 -35.50 -1.26 -8.13
N SER A 483 -35.71 0.03 -7.87
CA SER A 483 -35.56 1.10 -8.86
C SER A 483 -34.10 1.44 -9.16
N SER A 484 -33.15 0.98 -8.34
CA SER A 484 -31.72 1.23 -8.56
C SER A 484 -31.19 0.31 -9.67
N PRO A 485 -30.51 0.85 -10.70
CA PRO A 485 -29.90 0.04 -11.74
C PRO A 485 -28.98 -1.04 -11.16
N PHE A 486 -28.93 -2.20 -11.82
CA PHE A 486 -28.06 -3.31 -11.45
C PHE A 486 -26.64 -2.87 -11.11
N GLU A 487 -26.02 -2.03 -11.95
CA GLU A 487 -24.64 -1.62 -11.73
C GLU A 487 -24.45 -0.79 -10.46
N ARG A 488 -25.45 -0.01 -10.04
CA ARG A 488 -25.39 0.76 -8.78
C ARG A 488 -25.52 -0.18 -7.58
N ARG A 489 -26.43 -1.15 -7.63
CA ARG A 489 -26.59 -2.19 -6.59
C ARG A 489 -25.32 -3.02 -6.45
N GLU A 490 -24.73 -3.42 -7.57
CA GLU A 490 -23.47 -4.15 -7.62
C GLU A 490 -22.31 -3.31 -7.04
N THR A 491 -22.22 -2.02 -7.41
CA THR A 491 -21.21 -1.10 -6.87
C THR A 491 -21.37 -0.91 -5.36
N ALA A 492 -22.61 -0.85 -4.86
CA ALA A 492 -22.88 -0.73 -3.42
C ALA A 492 -22.43 -1.97 -2.63
N LEU A 493 -22.62 -3.18 -3.18
CA LEU A 493 -22.08 -4.41 -2.58
C LEU A 493 -20.55 -4.38 -2.49
N PHE A 494 -19.86 -3.95 -3.56
CA PHE A 494 -18.40 -3.82 -3.53
C PHE A 494 -17.92 -2.73 -2.56
N ALA A 495 -18.63 -1.61 -2.49
CA ALA A 495 -18.34 -0.55 -1.53
C ALA A 495 -18.53 -1.03 -0.09
N PHE A 496 -19.49 -1.93 0.16
CA PHE A 496 -19.69 -2.57 1.47
C PHE A 496 -18.57 -3.57 1.80
N ALA A 497 -17.97 -4.21 0.79
CA ALA A 497 -16.92 -5.20 0.99
C ALA A 497 -15.69 -4.64 1.73
N GLN A 498 -15.43 -3.32 1.71
CA GLN A 498 -14.31 -2.70 2.44
C GLN A 498 -14.67 -2.24 3.88
N VAL A 499 -15.94 -2.38 4.29
CA VAL A 499 -16.42 -1.93 5.61
C VAL A 499 -15.92 -2.85 6.72
N LYS A 500 -15.16 -2.31 7.67
CA LYS A 500 -14.57 -3.08 8.78
C LYS A 500 -15.60 -3.56 9.81
N SER A 501 -16.55 -2.71 10.17
CA SER A 501 -17.55 -2.99 11.22
C SER A 501 -18.95 -2.96 10.61
N PRO A 502 -19.48 -4.10 10.13
CA PRO A 502 -20.76 -4.13 9.43
C PRO A 502 -21.94 -3.89 10.39
N ILE A 503 -22.86 -3.00 10.01
CA ILE A 503 -24.14 -2.77 10.73
C ILE A 503 -24.96 -4.06 10.85
N GLU A 504 -25.78 -4.19 11.87
CA GLU A 504 -26.54 -5.42 12.18
C GLU A 504 -27.50 -5.84 11.05
N GLY A 505 -28.18 -4.88 10.40
CA GLY A 505 -29.23 -5.15 9.40
C GLY A 505 -28.75 -5.59 8.01
N ILE A 506 -27.44 -5.59 7.75
CA ILE A 506 -26.93 -5.96 6.40
C ILE A 506 -27.08 -7.46 6.13
N ASP A 507 -26.98 -8.33 7.14
CA ASP A 507 -26.99 -9.78 6.96
C ASP A 507 -28.31 -10.25 6.37
N GLU A 508 -29.43 -9.77 6.95
CA GLU A 508 -30.78 -10.03 6.45
C GLU A 508 -30.93 -9.53 5.00
N THR A 509 -30.37 -8.35 4.70
CA THR A 509 -30.39 -7.81 3.33
C THR A 509 -29.67 -8.71 2.33
N LEU A 510 -28.50 -9.24 2.69
CA LEU A 510 -27.73 -10.12 1.81
C LEU A 510 -28.36 -11.50 1.69
N ARG A 511 -28.94 -12.03 2.77
CA ARG A 511 -29.71 -13.29 2.78
C ARG A 511 -30.93 -13.18 1.86
N ASN A 512 -31.71 -12.11 1.98
CA ASN A 512 -32.87 -11.86 1.12
C ASN A 512 -32.45 -11.73 -0.36
N ALA A 513 -31.40 -10.94 -0.65
CA ALA A 513 -30.88 -10.81 -2.02
C ALA A 513 -30.39 -12.14 -2.61
N TYR A 514 -29.90 -13.08 -1.77
CA TYR A 514 -29.58 -14.44 -2.19
C TYR A 514 -30.82 -15.29 -2.45
N GLU A 515 -31.82 -15.24 -1.57
CA GLU A 515 -33.06 -16.03 -1.66
C GLU A 515 -33.94 -15.61 -2.84
N GLU A 516 -33.97 -14.32 -3.16
CA GLU A 516 -34.66 -13.78 -4.33
C GLU A 516 -34.08 -14.29 -5.67
N LYS A 517 -32.82 -14.79 -5.67
CA LYS A 517 -32.09 -15.24 -6.87
C LYS A 517 -32.04 -14.19 -7.98
N GLY A 518 -32.07 -12.90 -7.61
CA GLY A 518 -31.93 -11.77 -8.54
C GLY A 518 -30.50 -11.56 -9.04
N GLU A 519 -30.26 -10.54 -9.85
CA GLU A 519 -28.96 -10.32 -10.53
C GLU A 519 -27.73 -10.22 -9.60
N ILE A 520 -27.95 -9.84 -8.33
CA ILE A 520 -26.88 -9.62 -7.35
C ILE A 520 -26.67 -10.80 -6.37
N TRP A 521 -27.43 -11.90 -6.51
CA TRP A 521 -27.44 -13.00 -5.51
C TRP A 521 -26.05 -13.54 -5.18
N ASN A 522 -25.19 -13.70 -6.20
CA ASN A 522 -23.87 -14.29 -6.06
C ASN A 522 -22.94 -13.39 -5.24
N THR A 523 -22.90 -12.10 -5.59
CA THR A 523 -22.08 -11.12 -4.87
C THR A 523 -22.59 -10.93 -3.44
N SER A 524 -23.91 -10.97 -3.23
CA SER A 524 -24.49 -10.90 -1.88
C SER A 524 -24.07 -12.07 -1.00
N LEU A 525 -24.07 -13.30 -1.53
CA LEU A 525 -23.65 -14.49 -0.78
C LEU A 525 -22.15 -14.44 -0.42
N LEU A 526 -21.31 -14.05 -1.39
CA LEU A 526 -19.87 -13.90 -1.17
C LEU A 526 -19.56 -12.82 -0.13
N LEU A 527 -20.26 -11.69 -0.20
CA LEU A 527 -20.16 -10.61 0.77
C LEU A 527 -20.62 -11.04 2.16
N LEU A 528 -21.71 -11.81 2.26
CA LEU A 528 -22.23 -12.32 3.53
C LEU A 528 -21.16 -13.14 4.28
N GLY A 529 -20.46 -14.04 3.57
CA GLY A 529 -19.34 -14.77 4.16
C GLY A 529 -18.20 -13.86 4.61
N ALA A 530 -17.85 -12.86 3.79
CA ALA A 530 -16.74 -11.95 4.10
C ALA A 530 -17.03 -11.01 5.29
N ILE A 531 -18.26 -10.52 5.43
CA ILE A 531 -18.64 -9.68 6.58
C ILE A 531 -18.93 -10.51 7.83
N GLY A 532 -19.39 -11.76 7.67
CA GLY A 532 -19.60 -12.68 8.78
C GLY A 532 -18.30 -12.97 9.54
N ASP A 533 -17.18 -13.10 8.83
CA ASP A 533 -15.86 -13.29 9.45
C ASP A 533 -15.47 -12.11 10.36
N ARG A 534 -15.80 -10.88 9.96
CA ARG A 534 -15.44 -9.65 10.70
C ARG A 534 -16.13 -9.53 12.06
N VAL A 535 -17.25 -10.22 12.23
CA VAL A 535 -18.01 -10.19 13.48
C VAL A 535 -17.72 -11.37 14.38
N ARG A 536 -16.88 -12.33 13.98
CA ARG A 536 -16.55 -13.52 14.77
C ARG A 536 -16.26 -13.22 16.25
N ASP A 537 -15.34 -12.28 16.49
CA ASP A 537 -14.87 -12.00 17.85
C ASP A 537 -15.80 -11.04 18.62
N THR A 538 -16.60 -10.25 17.90
CA THR A 538 -17.43 -9.18 18.49
C THR A 538 -18.89 -9.60 18.68
N ASP A 539 -19.39 -10.50 17.84
CA ASP A 539 -20.73 -11.08 17.87
C ASP A 539 -20.71 -12.54 17.35
N PRO A 540 -20.28 -13.49 18.20
CA PRO A 540 -20.22 -14.91 17.83
C PRO A 540 -21.57 -15.49 17.41
N GLY A 541 -22.69 -14.99 17.97
CA GLY A 541 -24.03 -15.45 17.60
C GLY A 541 -24.40 -15.07 16.16
N ARG A 542 -24.01 -13.88 15.71
CA ARG A 542 -24.17 -13.45 14.31
C ARG A 542 -23.24 -14.23 13.37
N PHE A 543 -22.03 -14.55 13.82
CA PHE A 543 -21.12 -15.45 13.09
C PHE A 543 -21.74 -16.83 12.88
N ASP A 544 -22.20 -17.47 13.96
CA ASP A 544 -22.84 -18.80 13.93
C ASP A 544 -24.08 -18.81 13.04
N GLY A 545 -24.95 -17.81 13.18
CA GLY A 545 -26.14 -17.67 12.32
C GLY A 545 -25.80 -17.48 10.84
N THR A 546 -24.64 -16.90 10.53
CA THR A 546 -24.13 -16.80 9.15
C THR A 546 -23.55 -18.11 8.67
N ALA A 547 -22.81 -18.84 9.50
CA ALA A 547 -22.33 -20.19 9.20
C ALA A 547 -23.47 -21.14 8.84
N ASP A 548 -24.50 -21.20 9.69
CA ASP A 548 -25.69 -22.02 9.48
C ASP A 548 -26.38 -21.69 8.16
N PHE A 549 -26.58 -20.40 7.88
CA PHE A 549 -27.19 -19.95 6.64
C PHE A 549 -26.38 -20.38 5.41
N LEU A 550 -25.04 -20.21 5.41
CA LEU A 550 -24.20 -20.58 4.28
C LEU A 550 -24.17 -22.09 4.03
N LEU A 551 -24.22 -22.90 5.09
CA LEU A 551 -24.31 -24.36 4.99
C LEU A 551 -25.66 -24.80 4.41
N GLU A 552 -26.76 -24.19 4.86
CA GLU A 552 -28.09 -24.45 4.29
C GLU A 552 -28.19 -23.96 2.84
N ALA A 553 -27.60 -22.81 2.52
CA ALA A 553 -27.49 -22.31 1.15
C ALA A 553 -26.76 -23.30 0.23
N TYR A 554 -25.67 -23.92 0.69
CA TYR A 554 -24.97 -24.97 -0.04
C TYR A 554 -25.84 -26.24 -0.23
N LYS A 555 -26.56 -26.68 0.81
CA LYS A 555 -27.43 -27.87 0.75
C LYS A 555 -28.64 -27.67 -0.18
N ALA A 556 -29.22 -26.46 -0.17
CA ALA A 556 -30.37 -26.10 -0.98
C ALA A 556 -30.02 -25.78 -2.44
N ALA A 557 -28.76 -25.46 -2.73
CA ALA A 557 -28.32 -25.05 -4.05
C ALA A 557 -28.52 -26.14 -5.11
N GLY A 558 -29.38 -25.84 -6.09
CA GLY A 558 -29.75 -26.79 -7.15
C GLY A 558 -28.72 -26.85 -8.28
N GLU A 559 -28.10 -25.71 -8.60
CA GLU A 559 -27.15 -25.60 -9.70
C GLU A 559 -25.69 -25.63 -9.25
N ARG A 560 -24.79 -26.08 -10.14
CA ARG A 560 -23.34 -26.12 -9.87
C ARG A 560 -22.74 -24.74 -9.55
N GLY A 561 -23.25 -23.67 -10.17
CA GLY A 561 -22.77 -22.31 -9.94
C GLY A 561 -23.07 -21.83 -8.52
N GLU A 562 -24.29 -22.08 -8.06
CA GLU A 562 -24.76 -21.73 -6.72
C GLU A 562 -24.04 -22.53 -5.63
N ARG A 563 -23.86 -23.84 -5.83
CA ARG A 563 -23.05 -24.67 -4.91
C ARG A 563 -21.62 -24.17 -4.79
N ALA A 564 -20.98 -23.81 -5.91
CA ALA A 564 -19.63 -23.26 -5.88
C ALA A 564 -19.57 -21.91 -5.14
N ALA A 565 -20.54 -21.02 -5.37
CA ALA A 565 -20.62 -19.73 -4.69
C ALA A 565 -20.79 -19.88 -3.17
N ALA A 566 -21.65 -20.81 -2.73
CA ALA A 566 -21.83 -21.11 -1.31
C ALA A 566 -20.53 -21.62 -0.66
N LEU A 567 -19.80 -22.52 -1.33
CA LEU A 567 -18.51 -23.02 -0.84
C LEU A 567 -17.44 -21.92 -0.76
N GLU A 568 -17.35 -21.04 -1.76
CA GLU A 568 -16.42 -19.89 -1.73
C GLU A 568 -16.77 -18.93 -0.58
N SER A 569 -18.06 -18.73 -0.32
CA SER A 569 -18.58 -17.91 0.79
C SER A 569 -18.28 -18.52 2.15
N ILE A 570 -18.42 -19.85 2.30
CA ILE A 570 -18.02 -20.58 3.51
C ILE A 570 -16.54 -20.36 3.79
N GLY A 571 -15.68 -20.40 2.77
CA GLY A 571 -14.27 -20.09 2.99
C GLY A 571 -13.98 -18.62 3.25
N ASN A 572 -14.84 -17.69 2.83
CA ASN A 572 -14.69 -16.27 3.18
C ASN A 572 -14.94 -16.10 4.67
N LEU A 573 -15.97 -16.80 5.16
CA LEU A 573 -16.33 -16.87 6.57
C LEU A 573 -15.24 -17.52 7.41
N GLY A 574 -14.66 -18.64 6.96
CA GLY A 574 -13.61 -19.36 7.70
C GLY A 574 -14.15 -20.09 8.93
N LEU A 575 -14.67 -21.30 8.74
CA LEU A 575 -15.17 -22.10 9.87
C LEU A 575 -14.00 -22.63 10.71
N GLU A 576 -14.20 -22.78 12.02
CA GLU A 576 -13.18 -23.34 12.91
C GLU A 576 -12.95 -24.82 12.64
N GLU A 577 -14.04 -25.56 12.41
CA GLU A 577 -14.02 -26.99 12.08
C GLU A 577 -14.53 -27.21 10.65
N THR A 578 -13.98 -28.23 9.99
CA THR A 578 -14.41 -28.63 8.65
C THR A 578 -15.76 -29.35 8.73
N PRO A 579 -16.84 -28.79 8.18
CA PRO A 579 -18.14 -29.46 8.25
C PRO A 579 -18.21 -30.62 7.24
N PRO A 580 -19.01 -31.67 7.52
CA PRO A 580 -19.15 -32.84 6.63
C PRO A 580 -19.55 -32.49 5.19
N GLU A 581 -20.24 -31.36 5.00
CA GLU A 581 -20.62 -30.79 3.70
C GLU A 581 -19.42 -30.55 2.78
N ILE A 582 -18.28 -30.12 3.32
CA ILE A 582 -17.06 -29.87 2.53
C ILE A 582 -16.46 -31.19 2.04
N ALA A 583 -16.41 -32.22 2.89
CA ALA A 583 -15.97 -33.55 2.47
C ALA A 583 -16.87 -34.12 1.36
N ARG A 584 -18.20 -33.93 1.45
CA ARG A 584 -19.14 -34.32 0.38
C ARG A 584 -18.92 -33.52 -0.91
N ALA A 585 -18.67 -32.21 -0.80
CA ALA A 585 -18.38 -31.36 -1.96
C ALA A 585 -17.08 -31.78 -2.65
N TYR A 586 -16.07 -32.15 -1.87
CA TYR A 586 -14.79 -32.65 -2.37
C TYR A 586 -14.91 -34.01 -3.07
N ALA A 587 -15.94 -34.81 -2.76
CA ALA A 587 -16.26 -36.04 -3.49
C ALA A 587 -17.06 -35.82 -4.79
N ASP A 588 -17.41 -34.57 -5.17
CA ASP A 588 -18.23 -34.30 -6.36
C ASP A 588 -17.48 -34.62 -7.66
N SER A 589 -18.22 -35.16 -8.63
CA SER A 589 -17.72 -35.43 -9.99
C SER A 589 -17.14 -34.20 -10.70
N SER A 590 -17.65 -33.00 -10.39
CA SER A 590 -17.21 -31.75 -10.99
C SER A 590 -15.97 -31.21 -10.29
N ASP A 591 -14.89 -31.09 -11.05
CA ASP A 591 -13.65 -30.44 -10.63
C ASP A 591 -13.87 -29.01 -10.11
N ARG A 592 -14.81 -28.25 -10.71
CA ARG A 592 -15.20 -26.91 -10.21
C ARG A 592 -15.73 -26.95 -8.78
N ILE A 593 -16.56 -27.95 -8.43
CA ILE A 593 -17.11 -28.10 -7.07
C ILE A 593 -16.02 -28.58 -6.12
N ARG A 594 -15.21 -29.57 -6.52
CA ARG A 594 -14.07 -30.02 -5.71
C ARG A 594 -13.08 -28.90 -5.42
N ARG A 595 -12.79 -28.05 -6.41
CA ARG A 595 -11.93 -26.88 -6.26
C ARG A 595 -12.52 -25.86 -5.29
N ALA A 596 -13.82 -25.58 -5.39
CA ALA A 596 -14.50 -24.69 -4.45
C ALA A 596 -14.51 -25.25 -3.02
N ALA A 597 -14.67 -26.58 -2.87
CA ALA A 597 -14.57 -27.26 -1.59
C ALA A 597 -13.16 -27.11 -0.99
N VAL A 598 -12.12 -27.36 -1.77
CA VAL A 598 -10.72 -27.15 -1.36
C VAL A 598 -10.48 -25.68 -0.98
N ARG A 599 -10.95 -24.72 -1.80
CA ARG A 599 -10.81 -23.29 -1.51
C ARG A 599 -11.58 -22.81 -0.29
N SER A 600 -12.64 -23.53 0.10
CA SER A 600 -13.39 -23.21 1.32
C SER A 600 -12.57 -23.41 2.59
N LEU A 601 -11.49 -24.20 2.54
CA LEU A 601 -10.65 -24.54 3.68
C LEU A 601 -9.52 -23.52 3.94
N ARG A 602 -9.43 -22.43 3.19
CA ARG A 602 -8.30 -21.47 3.27
C ARG A 602 -8.11 -20.78 4.63
N LYS A 603 -9.13 -20.80 5.49
CA LYS A 603 -9.14 -20.22 6.84
C LYS A 603 -9.51 -21.27 7.91
N THR A 604 -9.55 -22.55 7.55
CA THR A 604 -9.97 -23.65 8.43
C THR A 604 -8.77 -24.58 8.62
N PHE A 605 -8.30 -24.67 9.86
CA PHE A 605 -7.01 -25.29 10.20
C PHE A 605 -7.16 -26.52 11.11
N ASP A 606 -8.17 -27.35 10.86
CA ASP A 606 -8.35 -28.61 11.58
C ASP A 606 -7.77 -29.81 10.84
N SER A 607 -7.65 -30.95 11.54
CA SER A 607 -7.09 -32.19 10.96
C SER A 607 -7.85 -32.69 9.73
N ALA A 608 -9.17 -32.46 9.68
CA ALA A 608 -9.99 -32.85 8.54
C ALA A 608 -9.72 -31.97 7.30
N ALA A 609 -9.51 -30.66 7.49
CA ALA A 609 -9.06 -29.77 6.43
C ALA A 609 -7.71 -30.22 5.88
N GLU A 610 -6.75 -30.49 6.76
CA GLU A 610 -5.40 -30.95 6.36
C GLU A 610 -5.45 -32.27 5.58
N GLU A 611 -6.29 -33.22 6.00
CA GLU A 611 -6.47 -34.49 5.29
C GLU A 611 -7.05 -34.27 3.89
N ILE A 612 -8.10 -33.45 3.76
CA ILE A 612 -8.71 -33.12 2.46
C ILE A 612 -7.71 -32.43 1.55
N LEU A 613 -6.99 -31.42 2.06
CA LEU A 613 -5.99 -30.66 1.31
C LEU A 613 -4.85 -31.56 0.84
N SER A 614 -4.33 -32.42 1.74
CA SER A 614 -3.29 -33.38 1.42
C SER A 614 -3.75 -34.41 0.39
N HIS A 615 -4.97 -34.92 0.52
CA HIS A 615 -5.54 -35.85 -0.47
C HIS A 615 -5.73 -35.17 -1.83
N ALA A 616 -6.26 -33.95 -1.84
CA ALA A 616 -6.47 -33.15 -3.04
C ALA A 616 -5.16 -32.88 -3.76
N PHE A 617 -4.13 -32.45 -3.04
CA PHE A 617 -2.80 -32.24 -3.60
C PHE A 617 -2.21 -33.51 -4.22
N ASN A 618 -2.28 -34.65 -3.53
CA ASN A 618 -1.60 -35.86 -3.97
C ASN A 618 -2.33 -36.66 -5.05
N THR A 619 -3.67 -36.57 -5.10
CA THR A 619 -4.47 -37.56 -5.84
C THR A 619 -5.53 -36.97 -6.77
N ASP A 620 -5.89 -35.68 -6.67
CA ASP A 620 -6.95 -35.14 -7.52
C ASP A 620 -6.50 -35.13 -9.00
N PRO A 621 -7.33 -35.64 -9.94
CA PRO A 621 -6.97 -35.64 -11.35
C PRO A 621 -6.86 -34.23 -11.95
N SER A 622 -7.59 -33.24 -11.41
CA SER A 622 -7.58 -31.87 -11.92
C SER A 622 -6.41 -31.07 -11.35
N GLU A 623 -5.55 -30.56 -12.24
CA GLU A 623 -4.44 -29.70 -11.84
C GLU A 623 -4.90 -28.42 -11.11
N THR A 624 -6.09 -27.91 -11.44
CA THR A 624 -6.62 -26.70 -10.79
C THR A 624 -7.06 -26.96 -9.34
N VAL A 625 -7.47 -28.20 -9.02
CA VAL A 625 -7.79 -28.62 -7.66
C VAL A 625 -6.49 -28.84 -6.88
N ARG A 626 -5.52 -29.56 -7.48
CA ARG A 626 -4.18 -29.74 -6.87
C ARG A 626 -3.49 -28.41 -6.58
N ALA A 627 -3.59 -27.44 -7.50
CA ALA A 627 -2.98 -26.12 -7.32
C ALA A 627 -3.65 -25.32 -6.18
N ALA A 628 -4.98 -25.39 -6.06
CA ALA A 628 -5.69 -24.78 -4.95
C ALA A 628 -5.27 -25.39 -3.60
N ALA A 629 -5.12 -26.72 -3.54
CA ALA A 629 -4.64 -27.42 -2.35
C ALA A 629 -3.19 -27.03 -2.02
N ALA A 630 -2.30 -26.99 -3.02
CA ALA A 630 -0.91 -26.58 -2.85
C ALA A 630 -0.80 -25.16 -2.28
N LYS A 631 -1.58 -24.20 -2.80
CA LYS A 631 -1.59 -22.82 -2.31
C LYS A 631 -1.94 -22.76 -0.82
N ILE A 632 -3.00 -23.46 -0.42
CA ILE A 632 -3.48 -23.44 0.97
C ILE A 632 -2.52 -24.21 1.90
N LEU A 633 -2.02 -25.38 1.48
CA LEU A 633 -1.03 -26.14 2.27
C LEU A 633 0.27 -25.35 2.50
N ALA A 634 0.67 -24.53 1.55
CA ALA A 634 1.82 -23.65 1.68
C ALA A 634 1.60 -22.51 2.71
N GLU A 635 0.36 -22.08 2.90
CA GLU A 635 -0.07 -21.05 3.86
C GLU A 635 -0.50 -21.64 5.21
N PHE A 636 -0.67 -22.96 5.29
CA PHE A 636 -1.10 -23.65 6.51
C PHE A 636 -0.07 -23.44 7.64
N PRO A 637 -0.51 -23.12 8.87
CA PRO A 637 0.36 -23.00 10.03
C PRO A 637 0.95 -24.35 10.40
N HIS A 638 2.12 -24.67 9.86
CA HIS A 638 2.91 -25.84 10.27
C HIS A 638 3.84 -25.41 11.39
N GLU A 639 3.86 -26.17 12.49
CA GLU A 639 4.60 -25.77 13.70
C GLU A 639 6.10 -25.55 13.48
N THR A 640 6.76 -26.10 12.44
CA THR A 640 8.21 -25.81 12.25
C THR A 640 8.93 -26.24 10.96
N ASP A 641 8.31 -26.77 9.88
CA ASP A 641 9.12 -27.30 8.77
C ASP A 641 8.54 -27.12 7.35
N ASP A 642 9.39 -26.63 6.43
CA ASP A 642 9.15 -26.57 4.98
C ASP A 642 9.21 -27.96 4.29
N HIS A 643 9.25 -29.04 5.07
CA HIS A 643 9.41 -30.41 4.59
C HIS A 643 8.38 -30.78 3.52
N PHE A 644 7.12 -30.34 3.67
CA PHE A 644 6.09 -30.54 2.65
C PHE A 644 6.48 -29.90 1.32
N LEU A 645 6.85 -28.62 1.32
CA LEU A 645 7.19 -27.87 0.11
C LEU A 645 8.41 -28.49 -0.60
N ARG A 646 9.41 -28.92 0.17
CA ARG A 646 10.63 -29.57 -0.34
C ARG A 646 10.37 -30.95 -0.91
N ALA A 647 9.50 -31.73 -0.28
CA ALA A 647 9.15 -33.06 -0.78
C ALA A 647 8.26 -32.98 -2.03
N ALA A 648 7.36 -32.00 -2.08
CA ALA A 648 6.37 -31.85 -3.14
C ALA A 648 6.96 -31.37 -4.48
N LEU A 649 7.84 -30.37 -4.44
CA LEU A 649 8.32 -29.66 -5.64
C LEU A 649 9.05 -30.55 -6.67
N PRO A 650 10.03 -31.39 -6.30
CA PRO A 650 10.81 -32.17 -7.26
C PRO A 650 9.98 -33.20 -8.04
N GLY A 651 8.86 -33.66 -7.47
CA GLY A 651 7.99 -34.68 -8.07
C GLY A 651 6.77 -34.14 -8.81
N GLU A 652 6.46 -32.85 -8.69
CA GLU A 652 5.22 -32.29 -9.24
C GLU A 652 5.33 -32.00 -10.74
N SER A 653 4.43 -32.62 -11.51
CA SER A 653 4.41 -32.52 -12.97
C SER A 653 3.76 -31.24 -13.51
N SER A 654 2.76 -30.70 -12.81
CA SER A 654 2.01 -29.51 -13.25
C SER A 654 2.78 -28.24 -12.94
N THR A 655 3.04 -27.46 -13.99
CA THR A 655 3.63 -26.13 -13.89
C THR A 655 2.83 -25.21 -12.97
N GLN A 656 1.49 -25.30 -12.99
CA GLN A 656 0.65 -24.46 -12.15
C GLN A 656 0.84 -24.79 -10.66
N VAL A 657 0.87 -26.08 -10.32
CA VAL A 657 1.07 -26.54 -8.94
C VAL A 657 2.47 -26.17 -8.44
N ARG A 658 3.53 -26.38 -9.26
CA ARG A 658 4.90 -25.97 -8.92
C ARG A 658 5.00 -24.47 -8.65
N ARG A 659 4.26 -23.64 -9.39
CA ARG A 659 4.22 -22.19 -9.16
C ARG A 659 3.65 -21.85 -7.77
N GLU A 660 2.55 -22.49 -7.36
CA GLU A 660 1.95 -22.25 -6.04
C GLU A 660 2.89 -22.71 -4.91
N LEU A 661 3.55 -23.86 -5.07
CA LEU A 661 4.54 -24.34 -4.10
C LEU A 661 5.75 -23.41 -3.99
N LEU A 662 6.25 -22.91 -5.12
CA LEU A 662 7.35 -21.95 -5.17
C LEU A 662 6.98 -20.60 -4.54
N ALA A 663 5.77 -20.10 -4.79
CA ALA A 663 5.25 -18.91 -4.12
C ALA A 663 5.08 -19.14 -2.60
N GLY A 664 4.76 -20.37 -2.20
CA GLY A 664 4.75 -20.81 -0.81
C GLY A 664 6.12 -20.70 -0.13
N LEU A 665 7.16 -21.22 -0.79
CA LEU A 665 8.55 -21.14 -0.30
C LEU A 665 9.03 -19.69 -0.19
N ALA A 666 8.66 -18.83 -1.15
CA ALA A 666 9.02 -17.42 -1.14
C ALA A 666 8.51 -16.64 0.08
N ARG A 667 7.43 -17.11 0.71
CA ARG A 667 6.83 -16.49 1.90
C ARG A 667 7.47 -16.97 3.21
N ARG A 668 8.47 -17.85 3.16
CA ARG A 668 9.17 -18.40 4.32
C ARG A 668 10.46 -17.61 4.58
N ASP A 669 10.93 -17.63 5.84
CA ASP A 669 12.11 -16.88 6.28
C ASP A 669 13.35 -17.25 5.41
N PRO A 670 13.96 -16.28 4.69
CA PRO A 670 15.17 -16.51 3.91
C PRO A 670 16.37 -16.98 4.75
N ALA A 671 16.34 -16.84 6.07
CA ALA A 671 17.37 -17.35 6.97
C ALA A 671 17.45 -18.89 7.01
N ASP A 672 16.42 -19.60 6.53
CA ASP A 672 16.51 -21.02 6.25
C ASP A 672 17.27 -21.24 4.92
N GLY A 673 18.60 -21.36 5.02
CA GLY A 673 19.48 -21.60 3.87
C GLY A 673 19.05 -22.76 2.98
N SER A 674 18.28 -23.72 3.50
CA SER A 674 17.80 -24.86 2.73
C SER A 674 16.56 -24.57 1.87
N ALA A 675 15.79 -23.52 2.14
CA ALA A 675 14.78 -23.01 1.21
C ALA A 675 15.43 -22.31 0.02
N ARG A 676 16.45 -21.49 0.27
CA ARG A 676 17.23 -20.80 -0.77
C ARG A 676 17.91 -21.79 -1.73
N ASP A 677 18.57 -22.82 -1.20
CA ASP A 677 19.21 -23.87 -2.00
C ASP A 677 18.23 -24.54 -2.96
N LEU A 678 16.99 -24.77 -2.51
CA LEU A 678 15.94 -25.36 -3.35
C LEU A 678 15.50 -24.38 -4.44
N VAL A 679 15.33 -23.09 -4.14
CA VAL A 679 15.00 -22.07 -5.16
C VAL A 679 16.13 -21.93 -6.18
N GLU A 680 17.40 -21.94 -5.77
CA GLU A 680 18.58 -21.96 -6.66
C GLU A 680 18.59 -23.19 -7.57
N TRP A 681 18.28 -24.36 -7.01
CA TRP A 681 18.14 -25.57 -7.80
C TRP A 681 16.99 -25.45 -8.81
N ILE A 682 15.83 -24.94 -8.42
CA ILE A 682 14.68 -24.75 -9.33
C ILE A 682 15.03 -23.78 -10.46
N ALA A 683 15.66 -22.65 -10.14
CA ALA A 683 16.12 -21.65 -11.13
C ALA A 683 17.04 -22.27 -12.20
N GLY A 684 17.88 -23.24 -11.83
CA GLY A 684 18.76 -23.94 -12.77
C GLY A 684 18.16 -25.15 -13.47
N ASN A 685 17.16 -25.82 -12.87
CA ASN A 685 16.80 -27.20 -13.24
C ASN A 685 15.32 -27.44 -13.55
N ASP A 686 14.39 -26.51 -13.28
CA ASP A 686 12.96 -26.74 -13.58
C ASP A 686 12.73 -26.89 -15.10
N PRO A 687 11.89 -27.85 -15.56
CA PRO A 687 11.61 -28.01 -16.99
C PRO A 687 10.89 -26.81 -17.61
N SER A 688 10.17 -26.01 -16.82
CA SER A 688 9.43 -24.83 -17.29
C SER A 688 10.29 -23.57 -17.21
N ASN A 689 10.47 -22.89 -18.34
CA ASN A 689 11.18 -21.60 -18.38
C ASN A 689 10.53 -20.56 -17.45
N ASN A 690 9.19 -20.52 -17.39
CA ASN A 690 8.48 -19.56 -16.55
C ASN A 690 8.71 -19.81 -15.05
N ILE A 691 8.90 -21.07 -14.64
CA ILE A 691 9.20 -21.40 -13.23
C ILE A 691 10.65 -21.06 -12.91
N ARG A 692 11.57 -21.33 -13.84
CA ARG A 692 12.97 -20.90 -13.68
C ARG A 692 13.08 -19.38 -13.54
N GLU A 693 12.40 -18.62 -14.40
CA GLU A 693 12.37 -17.15 -14.32
C GLU A 693 11.73 -16.66 -13.01
N HIS A 694 10.64 -17.29 -12.57
CA HIS A 694 10.03 -16.95 -11.28
C HIS A 694 10.98 -17.21 -10.12
N ALA A 695 11.66 -18.36 -10.10
CA ALA A 695 12.67 -18.69 -9.09
C ALA A 695 13.89 -17.75 -9.14
N GLU A 696 14.36 -17.39 -10.33
CA GLU A 696 15.42 -16.39 -10.48
C GLU A 696 15.02 -15.02 -9.91
N ASN A 697 13.78 -14.59 -10.15
CA ASN A 697 13.27 -13.34 -9.59
C ASN A 697 13.19 -13.41 -8.07
N LEU A 698 12.78 -14.56 -7.50
CA LEU A 698 12.79 -14.79 -6.06
C LEU A 698 14.19 -14.77 -5.45
N LEU A 699 15.24 -15.19 -6.17
CA LEU A 699 16.63 -15.14 -5.69
C LEU A 699 17.27 -13.75 -5.79
N ARG A 700 16.68 -12.87 -6.62
CA ARG A 700 17.10 -11.47 -6.81
C ARG A 700 16.44 -10.53 -5.81
N GLN A 701 15.29 -10.92 -5.25
CA GLN A 701 14.68 -10.35 -4.07
C GLN A 701 15.49 -10.75 -2.83
#